data_AF-A0AAN6MM66-F1
#
_entry.id   AF-A0AAN6MM66-F1
#
_cell.length_a   1.000
_cell.length_b   1.000
_cell.length_c   1.000
_cell.angle_alpha   90.00
_cell.angle_beta   90.00
_cell.angle_gamma   90.00
#
_symmetry.space_group_name_H-M   'P 1'
#
loop_
_entity.id
_entity.type
_entity.pdbx_description
1 polymer ?
#
loop_
_entity_poly.entity_id
_entity_poly.type
_entity_poly.pdbx_seq_one_letter_code
_entity_poly.pdbx_strand_id
1 'polypeptide(L)'
;MAAKEGGRELSQTNILTLSHPGFPWLGPIHDLPVGMSWLKFTEWGRKFGPIFHLKIFGADHVWISKEEVATELMSKKARIYSDRPLIPNLPNNRTSGEYLALLGSTSTWKTQRKLCNHLMHASNKQELHGYPTEERGLFLHAMGQEPAQYREWIEQFTSRTVGRLCWGTPEVADILRNTTFGLLQTISPEGAAPNMVPVLRHVPGLASPWKKKERARHDLERRLFRRAVDNTVKRTGRRRRRGSVMPQPSFMHTFAEEAEERCRGRMDALTEALNVVGLMAIAGALTIGSPIQSYLLAMMHYPEWQRRLQRELDGVVEGQGCPQWEHREVLPLLRSVIKETIRWRPPVPTGIPHAVEERDDYRGFYVPKGATIHALEWAITRNEAVYPDPECFDPGRWLDPSYPTYREPLSRYPNLNGFSQFGFGRRTCQGIPVVEQDLFMAMGGLAWAFHVLPRTKKPPWWRRPPSLRYWNEFTPLLIAKPKPFPFRLIPRGEDRVVQVRRMFTEIRDYLHREKRRYGVDLAPLAGSMDALVQEMDCRGPYGVDWGTTGRACLLDIDGDGTRLHLDSPLLAFEPPGFRPPRRPRRIGPRSLLDIPEKVRCLFQQARCFIKAFRREGLGFLREIWEARGNRRQYVRMVSFM
;
A
#
# COMPACT_ATOMS: atom_id res chain seq x y z
N MET A 1 0.30 26.33 -58.68
CA MET A 1 1.62 25.65 -58.81
C MET A 1 2.16 25.50 -57.40
N ALA A 2 2.10 24.34 -56.75
CA ALA A 2 2.93 23.15 -56.97
C ALA A 2 4.42 23.51 -56.83
N ALA A 3 5.28 22.87 -56.04
CA ALA A 3 5.19 21.62 -55.29
C ALA A 3 6.30 21.59 -54.21
N LYS A 4 6.11 20.71 -53.22
CA LYS A 4 7.10 19.90 -52.49
C LYS A 4 8.59 20.28 -52.58
N GLU A 5 9.20 20.49 -51.41
CA GLU A 5 10.51 19.96 -50.98
C GLU A 5 10.76 20.47 -49.55
N GLY A 6 11.01 19.69 -48.50
CA GLY A 6 11.17 18.26 -48.38
C GLY A 6 10.60 17.77 -47.04
N GLY A 7 10.00 16.59 -47.09
CA GLY A 7 9.67 15.83 -45.89
C GLY A 7 10.95 15.48 -45.16
N ARG A 8 11.17 16.09 -44.00
CA ARG A 8 11.90 15.38 -42.95
C ARG A 8 10.91 14.38 -42.38
N GLU A 9 11.04 13.13 -42.79
CA GLU A 9 10.72 12.01 -41.89
C GLU A 9 11.36 12.36 -40.54
N LEU A 10 10.51 12.69 -39.56
CA LEU A 10 10.90 12.75 -38.16
C LEU A 10 11.25 11.31 -37.80
N SER A 11 12.51 10.94 -38.01
CA SER A 11 13.04 9.63 -37.71
C SER A 11 12.81 9.34 -36.23
N GLN A 12 12.67 8.05 -35.90
CA GLN A 12 12.53 7.49 -34.54
C GLN A 12 13.66 7.90 -33.54
N THR A 13 14.56 8.79 -33.95
CA THR A 13 15.84 9.13 -33.32
C THR A 13 15.71 10.11 -32.15
N ASN A 14 14.61 10.87 -32.01
CA ASN A 14 14.41 11.76 -30.86
C ASN A 14 14.01 11.05 -29.55
N ILE A 15 13.87 9.71 -29.57
CA ILE A 15 13.66 8.88 -28.38
C ILE A 15 14.99 8.60 -27.66
N LEU A 16 16.14 8.69 -28.34
CA LEU A 16 17.42 8.17 -27.83
C LEU A 16 18.15 9.09 -26.84
N THR A 17 17.83 10.38 -26.74
CA THR A 17 18.64 11.34 -25.97
C THR A 17 18.30 11.47 -24.48
N LEU A 18 17.21 10.87 -24.00
CA LEU A 18 16.82 10.93 -22.58
C LEU A 18 16.65 9.55 -21.92
N SER A 19 17.26 8.53 -22.51
CA SER A 19 17.30 7.17 -21.95
C SER A 19 18.59 6.97 -21.14
N HIS A 20 18.46 6.45 -19.92
CA HIS A 20 19.64 6.04 -19.15
C HIS A 20 20.36 4.91 -19.88
N PRO A 21 21.70 4.98 -20.10
CA PRO A 21 22.44 3.88 -20.70
C PRO A 21 22.18 2.61 -19.90
N GLY A 22 21.74 1.56 -20.59
CA GLY A 22 21.32 0.29 -20.03
C GLY A 22 21.84 -0.88 -20.85
N PHE A 23 21.85 -2.08 -20.28
CA PHE A 23 22.20 -3.28 -21.04
C PHE A 23 21.16 -3.53 -22.15
N PRO A 24 21.56 -4.09 -23.31
CA PRO A 24 20.62 -4.44 -24.36
C PRO A 24 19.46 -5.28 -23.80
N TRP A 25 18.23 -4.91 -24.17
CA TRP A 25 16.97 -5.51 -23.71
C TRP A 25 16.63 -5.36 -22.22
N LEU A 26 17.59 -5.49 -21.30
CA LEU A 26 17.41 -5.38 -19.85
C LEU A 26 17.21 -3.92 -19.38
N GLY A 27 17.84 -2.97 -20.05
CA GLY A 27 17.79 -1.56 -19.65
C GLY A 27 18.63 -1.24 -18.40
N PRO A 28 18.30 -0.15 -17.70
CA PRO A 28 19.04 0.32 -16.52
C PRO A 28 18.62 -0.41 -15.22
N ILE A 29 18.01 -1.60 -15.31
CA ILE A 29 17.53 -2.32 -14.12
C ILE A 29 18.64 -2.62 -13.10
N HIS A 30 19.88 -2.75 -13.57
CA HIS A 30 21.04 -2.97 -12.73
C HIS A 30 21.37 -1.78 -11.81
N ASP A 31 20.95 -0.57 -12.18
CA ASP A 31 21.13 0.65 -11.41
C ASP A 31 19.97 0.92 -10.44
N LEU A 32 18.91 0.10 -10.46
CA LEU A 32 17.80 0.23 -9.52
C LEU A 32 18.14 -0.44 -8.19
N PRO A 33 17.91 0.25 -7.05
CA PRO A 33 18.07 -0.36 -5.74
C PRO A 33 17.03 -1.45 -5.51
N VAL A 34 17.37 -2.42 -4.67
CA VAL A 34 16.40 -3.39 -4.15
C VAL A 34 15.52 -2.68 -3.14
N GLY A 35 14.32 -2.29 -3.57
CA GLY A 35 13.38 -1.47 -2.84
C GLY A 35 13.65 0.03 -2.91
N MET A 36 12.57 0.81 -2.70
CA MET A 36 12.59 2.28 -2.78
C MET A 36 13.10 2.81 -4.12
N SER A 37 12.81 2.07 -5.20
CA SER A 37 13.21 2.40 -6.57
C SER A 37 12.72 3.77 -7.04
N TRP A 38 11.64 4.30 -6.46
CA TRP A 38 11.16 5.67 -6.68
C TRP A 38 12.19 6.76 -6.36
N LEU A 39 13.13 6.52 -5.45
CA LEU A 39 14.22 7.45 -5.18
C LEU A 39 15.15 7.59 -6.40
N LYS A 40 15.47 6.46 -7.04
CA LYS A 40 16.30 6.43 -8.25
C LYS A 40 15.55 7.03 -9.45
N PHE A 41 14.25 6.74 -9.59
CA PHE A 41 13.42 7.40 -10.61
C PHE A 41 13.36 8.92 -10.38
N THR A 42 13.37 9.39 -9.14
CA THR A 42 13.37 10.83 -8.81
C THR A 42 14.71 11.48 -9.16
N GLU A 43 15.83 10.83 -8.85
CA GLU A 43 17.16 11.24 -9.30
C GLU A 43 17.21 11.38 -10.83
N TRP A 44 16.67 10.40 -11.55
CA TRP A 44 16.58 10.44 -13.01
C TRP A 44 15.64 11.53 -13.52
N GLY A 45 14.53 11.81 -12.84
CA GLY A 45 13.68 12.97 -13.16
C GLY A 45 14.40 14.30 -13.04
N ARG A 46 15.34 14.46 -12.08
CA ARG A 46 16.18 15.65 -12.00
C ARG A 46 17.22 15.70 -13.13
N LYS A 47 17.75 14.55 -13.52
CA LYS A 47 18.81 14.44 -14.55
C LYS A 47 18.27 14.60 -15.98
N PHE A 48 17.17 13.95 -16.31
CA PHE A 48 16.62 13.88 -17.67
C PHE A 48 15.46 14.86 -17.89
N GLY A 49 14.92 15.43 -16.82
CA GLY A 49 13.87 16.44 -16.88
C GLY A 49 12.48 15.93 -16.50
N PRO A 50 11.45 16.76 -16.74
CA PRO A 50 10.10 16.58 -16.18
C PRO A 50 9.34 15.36 -16.75
N ILE A 51 9.81 14.84 -17.88
CA ILE A 51 9.34 13.62 -18.52
C ILE A 51 10.54 12.88 -19.12
N PHE A 52 10.64 11.58 -18.87
CA PHE A 52 11.73 10.76 -19.41
C PHE A 52 11.27 9.32 -19.69
N HIS A 53 12.03 8.63 -20.55
CA HIS A 53 11.69 7.29 -21.04
C HIS A 53 12.77 6.28 -20.66
N LEU A 54 12.32 5.10 -20.21
CA LEU A 54 13.16 3.94 -19.92
C LEU A 54 12.62 2.72 -20.66
N LYS A 55 13.53 1.90 -21.20
CA LYS A 55 13.19 0.56 -21.71
C LYS A 55 13.65 -0.48 -20.71
N ILE A 56 12.73 -1.25 -20.13
CA ILE A 56 13.03 -2.29 -19.12
C ILE A 56 12.43 -3.60 -19.62
N PHE A 57 13.26 -4.64 -19.78
CA PHE A 57 12.85 -5.93 -20.39
C PHE A 57 12.10 -5.75 -21.73
N GLY A 58 12.56 -4.80 -22.55
CA GLY A 58 11.94 -4.44 -23.83
C GLY A 58 10.65 -3.61 -23.74
N ALA A 59 10.04 -3.47 -22.54
CA ALA A 59 8.84 -2.67 -22.34
C ALA A 59 9.18 -1.17 -22.19
N ASP A 60 8.33 -0.32 -22.76
CA ASP A 60 8.48 1.13 -22.71
C ASP A 60 7.81 1.71 -21.45
N HIS A 61 8.61 2.40 -20.62
CA HIS A 61 8.17 3.09 -19.41
C HIS A 61 8.41 4.59 -19.56
N VAL A 62 7.37 5.39 -19.36
CA VAL A 62 7.44 6.86 -19.36
C VAL A 62 7.20 7.36 -17.94
N TRP A 63 8.10 8.18 -17.44
CA TRP A 63 8.04 8.72 -16.08
C TRP A 63 7.83 10.21 -16.12
N ILE A 64 6.89 10.70 -15.33
CA ILE A 64 6.56 12.13 -15.20
C ILE A 64 6.89 12.58 -13.79
N SER A 65 7.77 13.57 -13.64
CA SER A 65 8.22 14.08 -12.34
C SER A 65 7.62 15.44 -11.96
N LYS A 66 6.81 16.05 -12.83
CA LYS A 66 6.11 17.33 -12.59
C LYS A 66 4.59 17.20 -12.70
N GLU A 67 3.87 17.87 -11.80
CA GLU A 67 2.41 17.82 -11.72
C GLU A 67 1.73 18.43 -12.95
N GLU A 68 2.31 19.49 -13.51
CA GLU A 68 1.76 20.18 -14.68
C GLU A 68 1.75 19.26 -15.91
N VAL A 69 2.83 18.50 -16.10
CA VAL A 69 2.95 17.51 -17.18
C VAL A 69 1.98 16.35 -16.95
N ALA A 70 1.87 15.84 -15.72
CA ALA A 70 0.91 14.79 -15.37
C ALA A 70 -0.53 15.24 -15.64
N THR A 71 -0.85 16.50 -15.31
CA THR A 71 -2.17 17.09 -15.57
C THR A 71 -2.44 17.23 -17.06
N GLU A 72 -1.48 17.71 -17.86
CA GLU A 72 -1.66 17.85 -19.31
C GLU A 72 -1.89 16.49 -20.00
N LEU A 73 -1.14 15.46 -19.64
CA LEU A 73 -1.26 14.15 -20.27
C LEU A 73 -2.41 13.33 -19.68
N MET A 74 -2.45 13.15 -18.36
CA MET A 74 -3.34 12.20 -17.71
C MET A 74 -4.72 12.78 -17.39
N SER A 75 -4.86 14.10 -17.25
CA SER A 75 -6.15 14.77 -17.07
C SER A 75 -6.71 15.33 -18.38
N LYS A 76 -5.98 16.22 -19.07
CA LYS A 76 -6.50 16.89 -20.29
C LYS A 76 -6.56 15.94 -21.48
N LYS A 77 -5.58 15.04 -21.64
CA LYS A 77 -5.58 13.98 -22.67
C LYS A 77 -6.04 12.62 -22.12
N ALA A 78 -6.95 12.60 -21.14
CA ALA A 78 -7.41 11.37 -20.49
C ALA A 78 -7.98 10.29 -21.43
N ARG A 79 -8.39 10.62 -22.66
CA ARG A 79 -8.79 9.61 -23.67
C ARG A 79 -7.62 8.72 -24.10
N ILE A 80 -6.39 9.22 -24.09
CA ILE A 80 -5.18 8.52 -24.52
C ILE A 80 -4.47 7.87 -23.34
N TYR A 81 -4.50 8.53 -22.17
CA TYR A 81 -3.67 8.19 -21.02
C TYR A 81 -4.45 7.57 -19.85
N SER A 82 -5.63 6.98 -20.05
CA SER A 82 -6.42 6.41 -18.93
C SER A 82 -6.45 4.89 -18.87
N ASP A 83 -5.83 4.15 -19.77
CA ASP A 83 -5.87 2.69 -19.72
C ASP A 83 -4.94 2.13 -18.64
N ARG A 84 -4.95 0.82 -18.40
CA ARG A 84 -4.13 0.15 -17.38
C ARG A 84 -3.19 -0.89 -17.98
N PRO A 85 -1.90 -0.93 -17.63
CA PRO A 85 -1.00 -1.95 -18.18
C PRO A 85 -1.39 -3.36 -17.71
N LEU A 86 -0.90 -4.36 -18.43
CA LEU A 86 -0.98 -5.76 -18.03
C LEU A 86 -0.06 -6.01 -16.83
N ILE A 87 -0.56 -6.69 -15.81
CA ILE A 87 0.25 -7.16 -14.68
C ILE A 87 0.62 -8.63 -14.93
N PRO A 88 1.91 -8.99 -15.12
CA PRO A 88 2.29 -10.35 -15.49
C PRO A 88 1.80 -11.45 -14.53
N ASN A 89 1.79 -11.20 -13.23
CA ASN A 89 1.31 -12.14 -12.22
C ASN A 89 -0.22 -12.11 -12.02
N LEU A 90 -0.93 -11.18 -12.66
CA LEU A 90 -2.39 -11.05 -12.63
C LEU A 90 -2.92 -10.71 -14.06
N PRO A 91 -2.81 -11.65 -15.03
CA PRO A 91 -2.95 -11.32 -16.44
C PRO A 91 -4.37 -10.92 -16.89
N ASN A 92 -5.39 -11.22 -16.09
CA ASN A 92 -6.77 -10.83 -16.34
C ASN A 92 -7.14 -9.47 -15.70
N ASN A 93 -6.19 -8.74 -15.11
CA ASN A 93 -6.46 -7.47 -14.43
C ASN A 93 -7.21 -6.45 -15.30
N ARG A 94 -6.95 -6.47 -16.61
CA ARG A 94 -7.54 -5.53 -17.57
C ARG A 94 -8.98 -5.87 -17.98
N THR A 95 -9.43 -7.10 -17.78
CA THR A 95 -10.69 -7.61 -18.38
C THR A 95 -11.62 -8.35 -17.43
N SER A 96 -11.15 -8.85 -16.28
CA SER A 96 -11.97 -9.69 -15.39
C SER A 96 -13.15 -8.95 -14.76
N GLY A 97 -13.05 -7.64 -14.60
CA GLY A 97 -14.00 -6.83 -13.85
C GLY A 97 -13.84 -6.93 -12.33
N GLU A 98 -12.91 -7.72 -11.81
CA GLU A 98 -12.80 -7.94 -10.36
C GLU A 98 -12.08 -6.80 -9.63
N TYR A 99 -11.19 -6.09 -10.33
CA TYR A 99 -10.35 -5.05 -9.75
C TYR A 99 -10.50 -3.73 -10.52
N LEU A 100 -11.61 -3.01 -10.31
CA LEU A 100 -11.89 -1.68 -10.89
C LEU A 100 -10.68 -0.71 -10.94
N ALA A 101 -9.79 -0.68 -9.93
CA ALA A 101 -8.60 0.17 -9.94
C ALA A 101 -7.55 -0.23 -10.99
N LEU A 102 -7.50 -1.51 -11.37
CA LEU A 102 -6.56 -2.13 -12.30
C LEU A 102 -7.17 -2.45 -13.67
N LEU A 103 -8.48 -2.24 -13.81
CA LEU A 103 -9.26 -2.54 -15.01
C LEU A 103 -8.93 -1.60 -16.16
N GLY A 104 -8.86 -2.14 -17.38
CA GLY A 104 -8.61 -1.36 -18.59
C GLY A 104 -9.74 -0.36 -18.89
N SER A 105 -9.55 0.51 -19.89
CA SER A 105 -10.56 1.49 -20.35
C SER A 105 -11.74 0.81 -21.06
N THR A 106 -12.55 0.00 -20.35
CA THR A 106 -13.66 -0.79 -20.89
C THR A 106 -15.04 -0.21 -20.53
N SER A 107 -16.11 -0.73 -21.14
CA SER A 107 -17.50 -0.42 -20.74
C SER A 107 -17.77 -0.87 -19.30
N THR A 108 -17.30 -2.06 -18.91
CA THR A 108 -17.35 -2.56 -17.52
C THR A 108 -16.72 -1.56 -16.55
N TRP A 109 -15.54 -1.03 -16.86
CA TRP A 109 -14.90 -0.01 -16.02
C TRP A 109 -15.79 1.23 -15.84
N LYS A 110 -16.42 1.73 -16.91
CA LYS A 110 -17.33 2.89 -16.82
C LYS A 110 -18.52 2.59 -15.90
N THR A 111 -19.13 1.42 -16.06
CA THR A 111 -20.28 0.98 -15.24
C THR A 111 -19.90 0.84 -13.77
N GLN A 112 -18.83 0.10 -13.47
CA GLN A 112 -18.33 -0.08 -12.11
C GLN A 112 -17.94 1.23 -11.45
N ARG A 113 -17.28 2.12 -12.19
CA ARG A 113 -16.86 3.42 -11.67
C ARG A 113 -18.06 4.30 -11.34
N LYS A 114 -19.12 4.27 -12.16
CA LYS A 114 -20.38 4.97 -11.88
C LYS A 114 -21.05 4.42 -10.62
N LEU A 115 -21.09 3.10 -10.46
CA LEU A 115 -21.64 2.46 -9.26
C LEU A 115 -20.84 2.83 -8.01
N CYS A 116 -19.51 2.75 -8.05
CA CYS A 116 -18.64 3.14 -6.94
C CYS A 116 -18.87 4.61 -6.52
N ASN A 117 -18.93 5.54 -7.48
CA ASN A 117 -19.25 6.95 -7.21
C ASN A 117 -20.60 7.10 -6.54
N HIS A 118 -21.63 6.41 -7.04
CA HIS A 118 -22.98 6.47 -6.49
C HIS A 118 -23.02 6.02 -5.03
N LEU A 119 -22.47 4.83 -4.74
CA LEU A 119 -22.43 4.25 -3.40
C LEU A 119 -21.62 5.13 -2.43
N MET A 120 -20.47 5.63 -2.87
CA MET A 120 -19.65 6.53 -2.07
C MET A 120 -20.37 7.85 -1.76
N HIS A 121 -21.01 8.47 -2.77
CA HIS A 121 -21.77 9.71 -2.56
C HIS A 121 -22.94 9.51 -1.60
N ALA A 122 -23.66 8.38 -1.70
CA ALA A 122 -24.77 8.08 -0.80
C ALA A 122 -24.30 7.94 0.66
N SER A 123 -23.21 7.21 0.91
CA SER A 123 -22.66 7.04 2.26
C SER A 123 -22.04 8.34 2.80
N ASN A 124 -21.33 9.10 1.96
CA ASN A 124 -20.73 10.37 2.38
C ASN A 124 -21.76 11.42 2.80
N LYS A 125 -22.96 11.43 2.17
CA LYS A 125 -24.07 12.29 2.62
C LYS A 125 -24.57 11.96 4.02
N GLN A 126 -24.30 10.75 4.50
CA GLN A 126 -24.62 10.30 5.85
C GLN A 126 -23.36 10.25 6.73
N GLU A 127 -22.32 11.01 6.37
CA GLU A 127 -21.06 11.12 7.10
C GLU A 127 -20.41 9.76 7.43
N LEU A 128 -20.48 8.85 6.46
CA LEU A 128 -19.97 7.47 6.57
C LEU A 128 -20.54 6.71 7.76
N HIS A 129 -21.77 7.08 8.17
CA HIS A 129 -22.55 6.44 9.23
C HIS A 129 -21.87 6.47 10.61
N GLY A 130 -20.90 7.36 10.82
CA GLY A 130 -20.14 7.45 12.07
C GLY A 130 -19.16 6.30 12.33
N TYR A 131 -18.99 5.36 11.39
CA TYR A 131 -18.14 4.18 11.59
C TYR A 131 -16.68 4.50 11.90
N PRO A 132 -16.02 5.49 11.25
CA PRO A 132 -14.65 5.86 11.61
C PRO A 132 -14.52 6.35 13.06
N THR A 133 -15.52 7.10 13.56
CA THR A 133 -15.57 7.60 14.93
C THR A 133 -15.69 6.47 15.94
N GLU A 134 -16.55 5.50 15.66
CA GLU A 134 -16.78 4.35 16.53
C GLU A 134 -15.56 3.42 16.59
N GLU A 135 -14.99 3.05 15.44
CA GLU A 135 -13.82 2.17 15.36
C GLU A 135 -12.57 2.82 15.97
N ARG A 136 -12.49 4.16 16.00
CA ARG A 136 -11.42 4.89 16.70
C ARG A 136 -11.34 4.53 18.19
N GLY A 137 -12.48 4.29 18.85
CA GLY A 137 -12.48 3.91 20.28
C GLY A 137 -11.72 2.62 20.56
N LEU A 138 -11.94 1.59 19.73
CA LEU A 138 -11.19 0.33 19.77
C LEU A 138 -9.71 0.55 19.45
N PHE A 139 -9.45 1.32 18.39
CA PHE A 139 -8.10 1.62 17.93
C PHE A 139 -7.24 2.29 19.00
N LEU A 140 -7.74 3.36 19.63
CA LEU A 140 -7.01 4.08 20.67
C LEU A 140 -6.77 3.21 21.91
N HIS A 141 -7.74 2.37 22.29
CA HIS A 141 -7.57 1.45 23.40
C HIS A 141 -6.48 0.41 23.10
N ALA A 142 -6.53 -0.25 21.94
CA ALA A 142 -5.52 -1.23 21.54
C ALA A 142 -4.12 -0.61 21.42
N MET A 143 -4.01 0.58 20.82
CA MET A 143 -2.75 1.34 20.76
C MET A 143 -2.20 1.68 22.15
N GLY A 144 -3.07 2.01 23.11
CA GLY A 144 -2.66 2.31 24.48
C GLY A 144 -2.23 1.08 25.29
N GLN A 145 -2.75 -0.11 24.98
CA GLN A 145 -2.37 -1.36 25.65
C GLN A 145 -1.11 -1.98 25.03
N GLU A 146 -1.05 -2.08 23.71
CA GLU A 146 -0.01 -2.83 22.98
C GLU A 146 0.59 -1.98 21.84
N PRO A 147 1.24 -0.83 22.13
CA PRO A 147 1.75 0.08 21.12
C PRO A 147 2.82 -0.55 20.21
N ALA A 148 3.52 -1.60 20.67
CA ALA A 148 4.47 -2.34 19.85
C ALA A 148 3.81 -3.01 18.63
N GLN A 149 2.52 -3.34 18.72
CA GLN A 149 1.74 -3.97 17.65
C GLN A 149 1.02 -2.93 16.76
N TYR A 150 1.45 -1.66 16.75
CA TYR A 150 0.78 -0.56 16.04
C TYR A 150 0.38 -0.85 14.59
N ARG A 151 1.19 -1.62 13.83
CA ARG A 151 0.86 -1.97 12.44
C ARG A 151 -0.43 -2.79 12.36
N GLU A 152 -0.59 -3.77 13.25
CA GLU A 152 -1.81 -4.57 13.34
C GLU A 152 -2.99 -3.70 13.73
N TRP A 153 -2.87 -2.87 14.77
CA TRP A 153 -3.98 -2.02 15.24
C TRP A 153 -4.43 -0.97 14.22
N ILE A 154 -3.48 -0.39 13.49
CA ILE A 154 -3.78 0.54 12.40
C ILE A 154 -4.52 -0.18 11.26
N GLU A 155 -4.07 -1.37 10.87
CA GLU A 155 -4.70 -2.12 9.79
C GLU A 155 -6.04 -2.73 10.21
N GLN A 156 -6.22 -3.06 11.48
CA GLN A 156 -7.52 -3.41 12.07
C GLN A 156 -8.48 -2.23 12.02
N PHE A 157 -8.06 -1.04 12.44
CA PHE A 157 -8.88 0.16 12.36
C PHE A 157 -9.42 0.40 10.94
N THR A 158 -8.54 0.37 9.93
CA THR A 158 -8.93 0.62 8.54
C THR A 158 -9.77 -0.52 7.94
N SER A 159 -9.40 -1.79 8.19
CA SER A 159 -10.13 -2.95 7.65
C SER A 159 -11.50 -3.17 8.30
N ARG A 160 -11.65 -2.87 9.60
CA ARG A 160 -12.93 -2.92 10.31
C ARG A 160 -13.87 -1.82 9.86
N THR A 161 -13.36 -0.59 9.73
CA THR A 161 -14.14 0.55 9.23
C THR A 161 -14.66 0.28 7.83
N VAL A 162 -13.79 -0.13 6.90
CA VAL A 162 -14.24 -0.40 5.52
C VAL A 162 -15.12 -1.65 5.43
N GLY A 163 -14.91 -2.66 6.28
CA GLY A 163 -15.81 -3.82 6.37
C GLY A 163 -17.24 -3.41 6.72
N ARG A 164 -17.39 -2.46 7.65
CA ARG A 164 -18.67 -1.85 8.01
C ARG A 164 -19.25 -1.02 6.88
N LEU A 165 -18.45 -0.18 6.22
CA LEU A 165 -18.93 0.59 5.07
C LEU A 165 -19.38 -0.31 3.92
N CYS A 166 -18.68 -1.40 3.65
CA CYS A 166 -19.01 -2.30 2.54
C CYS A 166 -20.19 -3.22 2.83
N TRP A 167 -20.25 -3.83 4.02
CA TRP A 167 -21.19 -4.92 4.33
C TRP A 167 -21.96 -4.76 5.66
N GLY A 168 -21.72 -3.67 6.40
CA GLY A 168 -22.40 -3.35 7.66
C GLY A 168 -21.82 -4.10 8.87
N THR A 169 -20.62 -4.69 8.75
CA THR A 169 -20.10 -5.66 9.72
C THR A 169 -18.55 -5.64 9.73
N PRO A 170 -17.87 -5.53 10.88
CA PRO A 170 -16.40 -5.51 10.93
C PRO A 170 -15.74 -6.90 10.88
N GLU A 171 -16.50 -7.99 10.94
CA GLU A 171 -16.02 -9.38 11.10
C GLU A 171 -15.15 -9.86 9.94
N VAL A 172 -15.28 -9.23 8.77
CA VAL A 172 -14.48 -9.55 7.59
C VAL A 172 -13.04 -9.07 7.69
N ALA A 173 -12.72 -8.19 8.65
CA ALA A 173 -11.48 -7.43 8.74
C ALA A 173 -10.22 -8.31 8.68
N ASP A 174 -10.18 -9.40 9.43
CA ASP A 174 -9.00 -10.27 9.49
C ASP A 174 -8.69 -10.96 8.17
N ILE A 175 -9.69 -11.58 7.55
CA ILE A 175 -9.52 -12.24 6.26
C ILE A 175 -9.23 -11.18 5.19
N LEU A 176 -9.95 -10.06 5.21
CA LEU A 176 -9.79 -8.96 4.26
C LEU A 176 -8.37 -8.39 4.29
N ARG A 177 -7.80 -8.14 5.48
CA ARG A 177 -6.43 -7.63 5.64
C ARG A 177 -5.42 -8.56 4.99
N ASN A 178 -5.52 -9.86 5.28
CA ASN A 178 -4.61 -10.88 4.76
C ASN A 178 -4.74 -11.07 3.24
N THR A 179 -5.96 -11.17 2.70
CA THR A 179 -6.16 -11.30 1.25
C THR A 179 -5.73 -10.04 0.50
N THR A 180 -5.98 -8.85 1.07
CA THR A 180 -5.54 -7.57 0.50
C THR A 180 -4.02 -7.46 0.49
N PHE A 181 -3.34 -7.87 1.55
CA PHE A 181 -1.88 -7.87 1.56
C PHE A 181 -1.31 -8.89 0.56
N GLY A 182 -1.90 -10.08 0.46
CA GLY A 182 -1.56 -11.06 -0.58
C GLY A 182 -1.72 -10.48 -1.98
N LEU A 183 -2.82 -9.75 -2.24
CA LEU A 183 -3.04 -9.09 -3.53
C LEU A 183 -1.96 -8.02 -3.78
N LEU A 184 -1.59 -7.26 -2.76
CA LEU A 184 -0.54 -6.27 -2.84
C LEU A 184 0.80 -6.91 -3.26
N GLN A 185 1.15 -8.06 -2.70
CA GLN A 185 2.32 -8.84 -3.15
C GLN A 185 2.17 -9.26 -4.62
N THR A 186 0.99 -9.73 -5.02
CA THR A 186 0.70 -10.16 -6.41
C THR A 186 0.86 -9.05 -7.44
N ILE A 187 0.41 -7.81 -7.13
CA ILE A 187 0.35 -6.72 -8.11
C ILE A 187 1.57 -5.80 -8.08
N SER A 188 2.37 -5.82 -7.01
CA SER A 188 3.52 -4.93 -6.87
C SER A 188 4.63 -5.31 -7.86
N PRO A 189 5.32 -4.33 -8.48
CA PRO A 189 6.44 -4.60 -9.38
C PRO A 189 7.51 -5.50 -8.75
N GLU A 190 7.86 -5.26 -7.49
CA GLU A 190 8.87 -6.03 -6.73
C GLU A 190 8.25 -7.15 -5.86
N GLY A 191 6.94 -7.37 -5.94
CA GLY A 191 6.21 -8.29 -5.05
C GLY A 191 6.15 -9.74 -5.53
N ALA A 192 6.08 -9.97 -6.84
CA ALA A 192 6.01 -11.30 -7.44
C ALA A 192 7.02 -11.45 -8.58
N ALA A 193 7.68 -12.60 -8.67
CA ALA A 193 8.73 -12.86 -9.65
C ALA A 193 8.33 -12.57 -11.12
N PRO A 194 7.11 -12.90 -11.59
CA PRO A 194 6.69 -12.56 -12.96
C PRO A 194 6.58 -11.07 -13.24
N ASN A 195 6.35 -10.23 -12.22
CA ASN A 195 6.25 -8.79 -12.43
C ASN A 195 7.65 -8.18 -12.68
N MET A 196 8.69 -8.77 -12.08
CA MET A 196 10.08 -8.36 -12.30
C MET A 196 10.65 -8.97 -13.57
N VAL A 197 10.35 -10.24 -13.84
CA VAL A 197 10.86 -10.99 -14.99
C VAL A 197 9.65 -11.53 -15.78
N PRO A 198 9.10 -10.74 -16.72
CA PRO A 198 7.84 -11.05 -17.39
C PRO A 198 7.76 -12.42 -18.05
N VAL A 199 8.88 -12.99 -18.51
CA VAL A 199 8.91 -14.32 -19.14
C VAL A 199 8.42 -15.43 -18.19
N LEU A 200 8.58 -15.26 -16.87
CA LEU A 200 8.12 -16.23 -15.86
C LEU A 200 6.59 -16.40 -15.86
N ARG A 201 5.82 -15.45 -16.39
CA ARG A 201 4.36 -15.60 -16.51
C ARG A 201 3.94 -16.81 -17.36
N HIS A 202 4.82 -17.26 -18.26
CA HIS A 202 4.57 -18.38 -19.17
C HIS A 202 4.77 -19.76 -18.53
N VAL A 203 5.31 -19.84 -17.30
CA VAL A 203 5.47 -21.12 -16.60
C VAL A 203 4.10 -21.78 -16.37
N PRO A 204 3.91 -23.07 -16.75
CA PRO A 204 2.63 -23.77 -16.61
C PRO A 204 2.11 -23.81 -15.18
N GLY A 205 0.79 -23.83 -15.00
CA GLY A 205 0.14 -23.69 -13.70
C GLY A 205 0.52 -24.76 -12.66
N LEU A 206 0.85 -25.97 -13.11
CA LEU A 206 1.29 -27.08 -12.24
C LEU A 206 2.69 -26.85 -11.66
N ALA A 207 3.56 -26.16 -12.40
CA ALA A 207 4.95 -25.86 -12.06
C ALA A 207 5.17 -24.44 -11.52
N SER A 208 4.11 -23.62 -11.47
CA SER A 208 4.20 -22.21 -11.13
C SER A 208 3.77 -21.96 -9.67
N PRO A 209 4.70 -21.71 -8.73
CA PRO A 209 4.36 -21.43 -7.34
C PRO A 209 3.56 -20.13 -7.20
N TRP A 210 3.92 -19.07 -7.94
CA TRP A 210 3.20 -17.80 -7.92
C TRP A 210 1.75 -17.90 -8.42
N LYS A 211 1.47 -18.74 -9.44
CA LYS A 211 0.10 -18.98 -9.88
C LYS A 211 -0.70 -19.81 -8.86
N LYS A 212 -0.07 -20.75 -8.14
CA LYS A 212 -0.73 -21.52 -7.06
C LYS A 212 -1.11 -20.60 -5.91
N LYS A 213 -0.15 -19.81 -5.41
CA LYS A 213 -0.36 -18.82 -4.34
C LYS A 213 -1.46 -17.82 -4.71
N GLU A 214 -1.41 -17.26 -5.92
CA GLU A 214 -2.41 -16.30 -6.36
C GLU A 214 -3.81 -16.93 -6.49
N ARG A 215 -3.93 -18.17 -6.98
CA ARG A 215 -5.23 -18.88 -7.01
C ARG A 215 -5.78 -19.10 -5.60
N ALA A 216 -4.97 -19.58 -4.67
CA ALA A 216 -5.40 -19.81 -3.29
C ALA A 216 -5.89 -18.52 -2.61
N ARG A 217 -5.14 -17.42 -2.79
CA ARG A 217 -5.53 -16.08 -2.32
C ARG A 217 -6.83 -15.61 -2.95
N HIS A 218 -6.93 -15.67 -4.29
CA HIS A 218 -8.12 -15.25 -5.05
C HIS A 218 -9.36 -16.04 -4.65
N ASP A 219 -9.23 -17.35 -4.50
CA ASP A 219 -10.32 -18.23 -4.10
C ASP A 219 -10.84 -17.89 -2.69
N LEU A 220 -9.94 -17.59 -1.73
CA LEU A 220 -10.32 -17.15 -0.39
C LEU A 220 -11.02 -15.79 -0.42
N GLU A 221 -10.48 -14.81 -1.16
CA GLU A 221 -11.08 -13.49 -1.35
C GLU A 221 -12.50 -13.60 -1.94
N ARG A 222 -12.66 -14.41 -3.00
CA ARG A 222 -13.95 -14.61 -3.66
C ARG A 222 -14.96 -15.28 -2.75
N ARG A 223 -14.53 -16.24 -1.92
CA ARG A 223 -15.39 -16.86 -0.90
C ARG A 223 -15.79 -15.86 0.18
N LEU A 224 -14.86 -15.03 0.65
CA LEU A 224 -15.14 -13.96 1.62
C LEU A 224 -16.19 -13.00 1.08
N PHE A 225 -15.98 -12.44 -0.12
CA PHE A 225 -16.89 -11.45 -0.70
C PHE A 225 -18.27 -12.04 -0.93
N ARG A 226 -18.36 -13.26 -1.50
CA ARG A 226 -19.65 -13.93 -1.67
C ARG A 226 -20.39 -14.13 -0.35
N ARG A 227 -19.70 -14.60 0.70
CA ARG A 227 -20.31 -14.78 2.03
C ARG A 227 -20.78 -13.45 2.61
N ALA A 228 -19.97 -12.40 2.51
CA ALA A 228 -20.33 -11.08 3.02
C ALA A 228 -21.55 -10.50 2.28
N VAL A 229 -21.55 -10.55 0.94
CA VAL A 229 -22.67 -10.11 0.09
C VAL A 229 -23.93 -10.91 0.36
N ASP A 230 -23.87 -12.24 0.30
CA ASP A 230 -25.02 -13.12 0.56
C ASP A 230 -25.64 -12.82 1.92
N ASN A 231 -24.79 -12.65 2.92
CA ASN A 231 -25.21 -12.35 4.26
C ASN A 231 -25.93 -10.98 4.34
N THR A 232 -25.37 -9.92 3.76
CA THR A 232 -26.00 -8.59 3.75
C THR A 232 -27.31 -8.59 2.95
N VAL A 233 -27.34 -9.20 1.76
CA VAL A 233 -28.54 -9.25 0.91
C VAL A 233 -29.65 -10.07 1.54
N LYS A 234 -29.35 -11.30 2.03
CA LYS A 234 -30.35 -12.16 2.68
C LYS A 234 -30.97 -11.47 3.90
N ARG A 235 -30.20 -10.68 4.65
CA ARG A 235 -30.69 -9.92 5.81
C ARG A 235 -31.63 -8.79 5.41
N THR A 236 -31.20 -7.99 4.44
CA THR A 236 -31.99 -6.86 3.91
C THR A 236 -33.36 -7.36 3.45
N GLY A 237 -33.39 -8.43 2.64
CA GLY A 237 -34.63 -9.03 2.15
C GLY A 237 -35.52 -9.62 3.27
N ARG A 238 -34.95 -10.34 4.25
CA ARG A 238 -35.72 -10.91 5.37
C ARG A 238 -36.39 -9.85 6.24
N ARG A 239 -35.71 -8.74 6.54
CA ARG A 239 -36.24 -7.70 7.42
C ARG A 239 -37.28 -6.83 6.74
N ARG A 240 -37.07 -6.52 5.46
CA ARG A 240 -38.07 -5.85 4.61
C ARG A 240 -39.40 -6.61 4.62
N ARG A 241 -39.36 -7.94 4.42
CA ARG A 241 -40.56 -8.79 4.46
C ARG A 241 -41.27 -8.83 5.82
N ARG A 242 -40.54 -8.57 6.91
CA ARG A 242 -41.05 -8.62 8.28
C ARG A 242 -41.40 -7.23 8.84
N GLY A 243 -41.29 -6.15 8.05
CA GLY A 243 -41.47 -4.77 8.53
C GLY A 243 -40.58 -4.41 9.73
N SER A 244 -39.42 -5.07 9.85
CA SER A 244 -38.54 -4.93 11.00
C SER A 244 -37.50 -3.83 10.77
N VAL A 245 -36.96 -3.25 11.85
CA VAL A 245 -35.86 -2.27 11.82
C VAL A 245 -34.72 -2.75 10.90
N MET A 246 -34.31 -1.94 9.93
CA MET A 246 -33.30 -2.31 8.93
C MET A 246 -31.92 -2.57 9.57
N PRO A 247 -31.07 -3.43 8.96
CA PRO A 247 -29.71 -3.64 9.42
C PRO A 247 -28.84 -2.39 9.23
N GLN A 248 -27.61 -2.43 9.76
CA GLN A 248 -26.67 -1.31 9.64
C GLN A 248 -26.46 -0.88 8.17
N PRO A 249 -26.44 0.43 7.88
CA PRO A 249 -26.26 0.92 6.52
C PRO A 249 -24.88 0.55 5.97
N SER A 250 -24.81 0.24 4.68
CA SER A 250 -23.57 -0.10 3.98
C SER A 250 -23.76 0.04 2.48
N PHE A 251 -22.66 0.08 1.72
CA PHE A 251 -22.69 0.11 0.27
C PHE A 251 -23.52 -1.04 -0.32
N MET A 252 -23.36 -2.26 0.20
CA MET A 252 -24.14 -3.41 -0.27
C MET A 252 -25.61 -3.32 0.15
N HIS A 253 -25.93 -2.69 1.28
CA HIS A 253 -27.32 -2.42 1.66
C HIS A 253 -27.98 -1.42 0.72
N THR A 254 -27.36 -0.26 0.51
CA THR A 254 -27.83 0.76 -0.44
C THR A 254 -28.01 0.17 -1.83
N PHE A 255 -27.04 -0.63 -2.30
CA PHE A 255 -27.18 -1.34 -3.57
C PHE A 255 -28.38 -2.29 -3.56
N ALA A 256 -28.54 -3.12 -2.52
CA ALA A 256 -29.63 -4.10 -2.45
C ALA A 256 -31.02 -3.44 -2.44
N GLU A 257 -31.18 -2.33 -1.71
CA GLU A 257 -32.43 -1.57 -1.67
C GLU A 257 -32.80 -1.01 -3.04
N GLU A 258 -31.84 -0.39 -3.73
CA GLU A 258 -32.06 0.19 -5.06
C GLU A 258 -32.16 -0.86 -6.18
N ALA A 259 -31.45 -1.98 -6.05
CA ALA A 259 -31.42 -3.06 -7.03
C ALA A 259 -32.74 -3.84 -7.07
N GLU A 260 -33.47 -3.98 -5.96
CA GLU A 260 -34.81 -4.59 -5.99
C GLU A 260 -35.82 -3.71 -6.75
N GLU A 261 -35.64 -2.38 -6.76
CA GLU A 261 -36.50 -1.45 -7.50
C GLU A 261 -36.10 -1.34 -8.98
N ARG A 262 -34.79 -1.36 -9.30
CA ARG A 262 -34.29 -1.11 -10.66
C ARG A 262 -33.76 -2.33 -11.42
N CYS A 263 -33.51 -3.46 -10.75
CA CYS A 263 -32.73 -4.59 -11.29
C CYS A 263 -33.35 -5.98 -11.06
N ARG A 264 -34.67 -6.09 -10.82
CA ARG A 264 -35.38 -7.38 -10.71
C ARG A 264 -34.89 -8.38 -11.77
N GLY A 265 -34.26 -9.46 -11.32
CA GLY A 265 -33.90 -10.63 -12.13
C GLY A 265 -32.51 -10.64 -12.80
N ARG A 266 -31.64 -9.64 -12.63
CA ARG A 266 -30.30 -9.61 -13.28
C ARG A 266 -29.19 -10.14 -12.38
N MET A 267 -28.87 -11.44 -12.47
CA MET A 267 -27.74 -12.09 -11.77
C MET A 267 -26.39 -11.35 -12.00
N ASP A 268 -26.23 -10.74 -13.16
CA ASP A 268 -25.04 -9.96 -13.53
C ASP A 268 -24.85 -8.70 -12.65
N ALA A 269 -25.94 -8.08 -12.18
CA ALA A 269 -25.87 -6.87 -11.38
C ALA A 269 -25.31 -7.12 -9.97
N LEU A 270 -25.64 -8.27 -9.36
CA LEU A 270 -25.12 -8.64 -8.05
C LEU A 270 -23.63 -9.02 -8.12
N THR A 271 -23.21 -9.70 -9.19
CA THR A 271 -21.80 -10.00 -9.43
C THR A 271 -20.98 -8.72 -9.62
N GLU A 272 -21.52 -7.76 -10.38
CA GLU A 272 -20.90 -6.45 -10.55
C GLU A 272 -20.78 -5.69 -9.21
N ALA A 273 -21.83 -5.66 -8.40
CA ALA A 273 -21.80 -5.04 -7.08
C ALA A 273 -20.81 -5.73 -6.13
N LEU A 274 -20.73 -7.06 -6.18
CA LEU A 274 -19.74 -7.82 -5.42
C LEU A 274 -18.31 -7.38 -5.79
N ASN A 275 -18.01 -7.24 -7.08
CA ASN A 275 -16.70 -6.80 -7.54
C ASN A 275 -16.39 -5.35 -7.12
N VAL A 276 -17.36 -4.44 -7.28
CA VAL A 276 -17.19 -3.02 -6.92
C VAL A 276 -17.00 -2.85 -5.41
N VAL A 277 -17.92 -3.40 -4.60
CA VAL A 277 -17.86 -3.29 -3.13
C VAL A 277 -16.67 -4.06 -2.57
N GLY A 278 -16.33 -5.21 -3.17
CA GLY A 278 -15.12 -5.98 -2.84
C GLY A 278 -13.84 -5.17 -3.06
N LEU A 279 -13.70 -4.49 -4.21
CA LEU A 279 -12.55 -3.61 -4.40
C LEU A 279 -12.55 -2.42 -3.44
N MET A 280 -13.71 -1.80 -3.19
CA MET A 280 -13.80 -0.71 -2.21
C MET A 280 -13.27 -1.15 -0.83
N ALA A 281 -13.59 -2.39 -0.42
CA ALA A 281 -13.07 -3.00 0.80
C ALA A 281 -11.55 -3.18 0.75
N ILE A 282 -11.01 -3.78 -0.33
CA ILE A 282 -9.56 -3.97 -0.53
C ILE A 282 -8.81 -2.63 -0.45
N ALA A 283 -9.31 -1.61 -1.15
CA ALA A 283 -8.69 -0.30 -1.22
C ALA A 283 -8.67 0.38 0.16
N GLY A 284 -9.79 0.38 0.90
CA GLY A 284 -9.88 0.98 2.22
C GLY A 284 -9.12 0.21 3.31
N ALA A 285 -8.92 -1.11 3.15
CA ALA A 285 -8.39 -1.95 4.22
C ALA A 285 -6.93 -1.66 4.59
N LEU A 286 -6.06 -1.30 3.63
CA LEU A 286 -4.62 -1.16 3.89
C LEU A 286 -4.00 0.18 3.50
N THR A 287 -4.59 0.93 2.57
CA THR A 287 -3.95 2.13 1.98
C THR A 287 -3.84 3.27 2.99
N ILE A 288 -4.89 3.47 3.80
CA ILE A 288 -5.01 4.51 4.83
C ILE A 288 -4.05 4.25 6.00
N GLY A 289 -3.65 2.99 6.23
CA GLY A 289 -2.71 2.64 7.29
C GLY A 289 -1.31 3.21 7.07
N SER A 290 -0.87 3.40 5.82
CA SER A 290 0.45 3.96 5.53
C SER A 290 0.62 5.41 6.04
N PRO A 291 -0.31 6.35 5.78
CA PRO A 291 -0.28 7.67 6.38
C PRO A 291 -0.31 7.66 7.91
N ILE A 292 -1.10 6.79 8.56
CA ILE A 292 -1.16 6.72 10.04
C ILE A 292 0.20 6.28 10.62
N GLN A 293 0.87 5.31 9.99
CA GLN A 293 2.23 4.91 10.38
C GLN A 293 3.24 6.03 10.14
N SER A 294 3.11 6.76 9.03
CA SER A 294 3.98 7.90 8.71
C SER A 294 3.75 9.09 9.65
N TYR A 295 2.53 9.27 10.15
CA TYR A 295 2.20 10.25 11.18
C TYR A 295 2.92 9.94 12.50
N LEU A 296 2.92 8.68 12.95
CA LEU A 296 3.69 8.29 14.14
C LEU A 296 5.18 8.60 13.97
N LEU A 297 5.73 8.33 12.78
CA LEU A 297 7.11 8.70 12.43
C LEU A 297 7.30 10.23 12.49
N ALA A 298 6.41 11.01 11.86
CA ALA A 298 6.50 12.46 11.87
C ALA A 298 6.45 13.03 13.31
N MET A 299 5.52 12.57 14.15
CA MET A 299 5.35 13.09 15.51
C MET A 299 6.54 12.80 16.43
N MET A 300 7.28 11.71 16.20
CA MET A 300 8.53 11.43 16.91
C MET A 300 9.66 12.41 16.54
N HIS A 301 9.71 12.82 15.28
CA HIS A 301 10.80 13.62 14.73
C HIS A 301 10.53 15.12 14.80
N TYR A 302 9.26 15.51 14.83
CA TYR A 302 8.79 16.89 14.83
C TYR A 302 7.88 17.16 16.03
N PRO A 303 8.41 17.08 17.26
CA PRO A 303 7.61 17.17 18.48
C PRO A 303 6.98 18.57 18.68
N GLU A 304 7.48 19.61 18.01
CA GLU A 304 6.87 20.93 17.96
C GLU A 304 5.53 20.94 17.24
N TRP A 305 5.40 20.20 16.12
CA TRP A 305 4.12 20.03 15.43
C TRP A 305 3.14 19.24 16.27
N GLN A 306 3.61 18.21 16.97
CA GLN A 306 2.80 17.46 17.93
C GLN A 306 2.22 18.37 19.02
N ARG A 307 3.05 19.24 19.63
CA ARG A 307 2.61 20.19 20.67
C ARG A 307 1.66 21.27 20.14
N ARG A 308 1.82 21.71 18.89
CA ARG A 308 0.91 22.67 18.26
C ARG A 308 -0.44 22.04 17.99
N LEU A 309 -0.45 20.84 17.41
CA LEU A 309 -1.67 20.07 17.16
C LEU A 309 -2.43 19.79 18.46
N GLN A 310 -1.73 19.34 19.50
CA GLN A 310 -2.32 19.09 20.81
C GLN A 310 -3.00 20.33 21.40
N ARG A 311 -2.40 21.53 21.26
CA ARG A 311 -3.01 22.78 21.71
C ARG A 311 -4.26 23.16 20.92
N GLU A 312 -4.25 22.99 19.60
CA GLU A 312 -5.45 23.19 18.77
C GLU A 312 -6.58 22.27 19.24
N LEU A 313 -6.28 20.98 19.40
CA LEU A 313 -7.27 20.00 19.85
C LEU A 313 -7.83 20.34 21.24
N ASP A 314 -6.97 20.65 22.20
CA ASP A 314 -7.37 20.98 23.56
C ASP A 314 -8.26 22.24 23.60
N GLY A 315 -7.98 23.23 22.74
CA GLY A 315 -8.79 24.44 22.62
C GLY A 315 -10.17 24.23 21.99
N VAL A 316 -10.32 23.25 21.08
CA VAL A 316 -11.61 22.96 20.43
C VAL A 316 -12.47 22.01 21.26
N VAL A 317 -11.86 21.01 21.90
CA VAL A 317 -12.64 20.01 22.64
C VAL A 317 -12.96 20.44 24.06
N GLU A 318 -12.27 21.43 24.64
CA GLU A 318 -12.54 22.01 25.98
C GLU A 318 -12.83 20.98 27.09
N GLY A 319 -12.20 19.79 27.03
CA GLY A 319 -12.45 18.69 27.97
C GLY A 319 -13.71 17.85 27.68
N GLN A 320 -14.51 18.18 26.67
CA GLN A 320 -15.69 17.41 26.19
C GLN A 320 -15.34 16.09 25.50
N GLY A 321 -14.04 15.83 25.29
CA GLY A 321 -13.52 14.52 24.95
C GLY A 321 -12.70 14.47 23.67
N CYS A 322 -12.75 13.35 22.96
CA CYS A 322 -11.95 13.13 21.75
C CYS A 322 -12.53 13.91 20.54
N PRO A 323 -11.70 14.46 19.62
CA PRO A 323 -12.19 15.23 18.46
C PRO A 323 -13.18 14.46 17.59
N GLN A 324 -14.28 15.09 17.17
CA GLN A 324 -15.32 14.47 16.35
C GLN A 324 -15.29 14.99 14.91
N TRP A 325 -16.03 14.36 13.99
CA TRP A 325 -15.99 14.73 12.57
C TRP A 325 -16.55 16.13 12.31
N GLU A 326 -17.49 16.55 13.15
CA GLU A 326 -18.16 17.84 13.15
C GLU A 326 -17.16 18.97 13.46
N HIS A 327 -16.09 18.68 14.21
CA HIS A 327 -15.04 19.65 14.52
C HIS A 327 -14.11 19.93 13.34
N ARG A 328 -14.22 19.20 12.21
CA ARG A 328 -13.29 19.31 11.09
C ARG A 328 -13.08 20.75 10.64
N GLU A 329 -14.14 21.55 10.60
CA GLU A 329 -14.12 22.92 10.06
C GLU A 329 -13.27 23.87 10.92
N VAL A 330 -13.20 23.62 12.23
CA VAL A 330 -12.44 24.42 13.20
C VAL A 330 -11.07 23.80 13.57
N LEU A 331 -10.66 22.74 12.88
CA LEU A 331 -9.38 22.05 13.08
C LEU A 331 -8.48 22.10 11.82
N PRO A 332 -8.12 23.30 11.32
CA PRO A 332 -7.26 23.46 10.14
C PRO A 332 -5.86 22.88 10.33
N LEU A 333 -5.26 22.95 11.53
CA LEU A 333 -3.94 22.38 11.77
C LEU A 333 -3.97 20.85 11.72
N LEU A 334 -4.98 20.18 12.29
CA LEU A 334 -5.15 18.74 12.09
C LEU A 334 -5.24 18.36 10.61
N ARG A 335 -6.05 19.08 9.82
CA ARG A 335 -6.15 18.82 8.36
C ARG A 335 -4.82 19.08 7.65
N SER A 336 -4.07 20.09 8.06
CA SER A 336 -2.74 20.37 7.49
C SER A 336 -1.73 19.27 7.83
N VAL A 337 -1.77 18.71 9.05
CA VAL A 337 -0.94 17.57 9.48
C VAL A 337 -1.25 16.34 8.64
N ILE A 338 -2.54 16.06 8.40
CA ILE A 338 -2.97 14.94 7.54
C ILE A 338 -2.42 15.13 6.12
N LYS A 339 -2.67 16.30 5.52
CA LYS A 339 -2.23 16.58 4.14
C LYS A 339 -0.71 16.56 4.00
N GLU A 340 0.00 17.14 4.97
CA GLU A 340 1.46 17.13 4.99
C GLU A 340 2.03 15.73 5.17
N THR A 341 1.40 14.87 5.97
CA THR A 341 1.84 13.48 6.16
C THR A 341 1.82 12.72 4.84
N ILE A 342 0.74 12.87 4.07
CA ILE A 342 0.59 12.23 2.76
C ILE A 342 1.58 12.85 1.74
N ARG A 343 1.76 14.18 1.75
CA ARG A 343 2.74 14.87 0.88
C ARG A 343 4.17 14.37 1.14
N TRP A 344 4.56 14.37 2.41
CA TRP A 344 5.90 14.05 2.89
C TRP A 344 6.25 12.58 2.61
N ARG A 345 5.30 11.67 2.86
CA ARG A 345 5.43 10.23 2.62
C ARG A 345 4.22 9.71 1.81
N PRO A 346 4.28 9.81 0.47
CA PRO A 346 3.29 9.27 -0.43
C PRO A 346 3.04 7.78 -0.16
N PRO A 347 1.79 7.33 0.04
CA PRO A 347 1.50 5.89 0.11
C PRO A 347 1.78 5.19 -1.20
N VAL A 348 1.66 5.88 -2.34
CA VAL A 348 1.90 5.33 -3.69
C VAL A 348 2.96 6.18 -4.41
N PRO A 349 4.25 6.05 -4.07
CA PRO A 349 5.29 6.99 -4.49
C PRO A 349 5.58 7.02 -6.00
N THR A 350 5.18 5.98 -6.74
CA THR A 350 5.29 5.92 -8.21
C THR A 350 3.97 6.19 -8.94
N GLY A 351 2.90 6.53 -8.19
CA GLY A 351 1.53 6.50 -8.69
C GLY A 351 1.08 5.09 -9.08
N ILE A 352 -0.19 4.95 -9.48
CA ILE A 352 -0.68 3.72 -10.11
C ILE A 352 -0.43 3.85 -11.62
N PRO A 353 0.27 2.91 -12.27
CA PRO A 353 0.64 3.03 -13.68
C PRO A 353 -0.57 3.10 -14.62
N HIS A 354 -0.46 3.89 -15.69
CA HIS A 354 -1.42 3.94 -16.79
C HIS A 354 -0.79 3.35 -18.07
N ALA A 355 -1.61 2.91 -19.01
CA ALA A 355 -1.18 2.51 -20.35
C ALA A 355 -1.61 3.55 -21.38
N VAL A 356 -0.73 3.83 -22.33
CA VAL A 356 -0.98 4.76 -23.43
C VAL A 356 -1.75 4.05 -24.54
N GLU A 357 -2.97 4.52 -24.86
CA GLU A 357 -3.86 3.86 -25.84
C GLU A 357 -3.49 4.17 -27.29
N GLU A 358 -2.91 5.36 -27.53
CA GLU A 358 -2.54 5.88 -28.84
C GLU A 358 -1.20 6.59 -28.76
N ARG A 359 -0.41 6.54 -29.85
CA ARG A 359 0.83 7.32 -29.93
C ARG A 359 0.52 8.81 -29.77
N ASP A 360 1.42 9.56 -29.14
CA ASP A 360 1.27 11.00 -28.92
C ASP A 360 2.63 11.70 -29.01
N ASP A 361 2.61 12.96 -29.43
CA ASP A 361 3.78 13.84 -29.45
C ASP A 361 3.53 14.97 -28.46
N TYR A 362 4.29 15.00 -27.37
CA TYR A 362 4.14 15.96 -26.29
C TYR A 362 5.35 16.87 -26.20
N ARG A 363 5.22 18.12 -26.66
CA ARG A 363 6.31 19.13 -26.60
C ARG A 363 7.64 18.62 -27.18
N GLY A 364 7.58 17.87 -28.28
CA GLY A 364 8.75 17.24 -28.92
C GLY A 364 9.15 15.87 -28.35
N PHE A 365 8.48 15.39 -27.30
CA PHE A 365 8.65 14.04 -26.75
C PHE A 365 7.69 13.07 -27.42
N TYR A 366 8.23 12.05 -28.07
CA TYR A 366 7.45 10.95 -28.61
C TYR A 366 7.03 9.98 -27.50
N VAL A 367 5.73 9.73 -27.36
CA VAL A 367 5.16 8.77 -26.42
C VAL A 367 4.58 7.58 -27.18
N PRO A 368 5.15 6.38 -27.06
CA PRO A 368 4.69 5.22 -27.83
C PRO A 368 3.34 4.69 -27.32
N LYS A 369 2.51 4.21 -28.26
CA LYS A 369 1.34 3.40 -27.94
C LYS A 369 1.76 2.16 -27.14
N GLY A 370 1.01 1.84 -26.09
CA GLY A 370 1.27 0.70 -25.21
C GLY A 370 2.32 0.98 -24.14
N ALA A 371 2.98 2.14 -24.14
CA ALA A 371 3.89 2.52 -23.08
C ALA A 371 3.18 2.56 -21.72
N THR A 372 3.89 2.16 -20.68
CA THR A 372 3.43 2.31 -19.30
C THR A 372 3.86 3.66 -18.77
N ILE A 373 2.92 4.52 -18.40
CA ILE A 373 3.19 5.86 -17.88
C ILE A 373 3.00 5.93 -16.37
N HIS A 374 3.93 6.59 -15.70
CA HIS A 374 4.01 6.72 -14.24
C HIS A 374 4.03 8.20 -13.86
N ALA A 375 3.04 8.64 -13.08
CA ALA A 375 3.14 9.90 -12.36
C ALA A 375 3.99 9.67 -11.11
N LEU A 376 5.25 10.09 -11.15
CA LEU A 376 6.21 9.86 -10.08
C LEU A 376 5.90 10.79 -8.91
N GLU A 377 4.92 10.38 -8.12
CA GLU A 377 4.36 11.16 -7.02
C GLU A 377 5.42 11.63 -6.02
N TRP A 378 6.41 10.79 -5.71
CA TRP A 378 7.52 11.18 -4.85
C TRP A 378 8.28 12.41 -5.37
N ALA A 379 8.52 12.48 -6.68
CA ALA A 379 9.17 13.62 -7.31
C ALA A 379 8.25 14.84 -7.37
N ILE A 380 6.96 14.62 -7.70
CA ILE A 380 5.94 15.68 -7.74
C ILE A 380 5.83 16.39 -6.40
N THR A 381 5.76 15.65 -5.29
CA THR A 381 5.66 16.24 -3.94
C THR A 381 6.97 16.84 -3.41
N ARG A 382 8.04 16.81 -4.23
CA ARG A 382 9.35 17.40 -3.96
C ARG A 382 9.72 18.52 -4.93
N ASN A 383 8.74 19.03 -5.67
CA ASN A 383 8.92 20.25 -6.44
C ASN A 383 9.09 21.44 -5.50
N GLU A 384 10.31 21.94 -5.35
CA GLU A 384 10.66 23.06 -4.45
C GLU A 384 9.90 24.36 -4.76
N ALA A 385 9.44 24.55 -6.01
CA ALA A 385 8.62 25.70 -6.38
C ALA A 385 7.22 25.68 -5.75
N VAL A 386 6.69 24.49 -5.46
CA VAL A 386 5.36 24.31 -4.83
C VAL A 386 5.52 24.02 -3.33
N TYR A 387 6.54 23.24 -2.97
CA TYR A 387 6.83 22.79 -1.63
C TYR A 387 8.25 23.21 -1.23
N PRO A 388 8.46 24.47 -0.80
CA PRO A 388 9.75 24.90 -0.27
C PRO A 388 10.19 24.00 0.90
N ASP A 389 11.48 23.64 0.92
CA ASP A 389 12.05 22.65 1.84
C ASP A 389 11.22 21.34 1.89
N PRO A 390 11.16 20.59 0.77
CA PRO A 390 10.19 19.51 0.62
C PRO A 390 10.49 18.26 1.44
N GLU A 391 11.72 18.09 1.93
CA GLU A 391 12.10 16.97 2.78
C GLU A 391 11.69 17.17 4.25
N CYS A 392 11.46 18.42 4.65
CA CYS A 392 10.95 18.75 5.97
C CYS A 392 9.43 18.56 6.07
N PHE A 393 9.01 18.03 7.22
CA PHE A 393 7.60 17.92 7.57
C PHE A 393 7.14 19.25 8.15
N ASP A 394 6.41 20.02 7.36
CA ASP A 394 5.92 21.34 7.75
C ASP A 394 4.43 21.48 7.39
N PRO A 395 3.51 21.17 8.33
CA PRO A 395 2.09 21.46 8.19
C PRO A 395 1.78 22.96 8.00
N GLY A 396 2.65 23.87 8.46
CA GLY A 396 2.49 25.32 8.33
C GLY A 396 2.38 25.79 6.89
N ARG A 397 2.99 25.07 5.93
CA ARG A 397 2.89 25.38 4.49
C ARG A 397 1.46 25.45 3.97
N TRP A 398 0.51 24.80 4.65
CA TRP A 398 -0.89 24.79 4.24
C TRP A 398 -1.72 25.91 4.89
N LEU A 399 -1.15 26.62 5.87
CA LEU A 399 -1.85 27.59 6.74
C LEU A 399 -1.27 29.00 6.64
N ASP A 400 -0.05 29.14 6.14
CA ASP A 400 0.65 30.42 6.05
C ASP A 400 0.53 31.01 4.63
N PRO A 401 -0.03 32.22 4.45
CA PRO A 401 -0.19 32.89 3.15
C PRO A 401 1.10 33.10 2.35
N SER A 402 2.26 33.03 2.99
CA SER A 402 3.55 33.12 2.29
C SER A 402 3.87 31.90 1.42
N TYR A 403 3.19 30.77 1.63
CA TYR A 403 3.41 29.55 0.87
C TYR A 403 2.47 29.44 -0.35
N PRO A 404 2.95 28.91 -1.50
CA PRO A 404 2.11 28.64 -2.68
C PRO A 404 0.95 27.67 -2.43
N THR A 405 1.03 26.89 -1.36
CA THR A 405 0.08 25.85 -0.97
C THR A 405 -1.12 26.36 -0.17
N TYR A 406 -1.07 27.58 0.34
CA TYR A 406 -2.13 28.17 1.16
C TYR A 406 -3.39 28.50 0.36
N ARG A 407 -4.57 28.26 0.97
CA ARG A 407 -5.89 28.53 0.39
C ARG A 407 -6.92 28.86 1.47
N GLU A 408 -7.84 29.78 1.17
CA GLU A 408 -8.99 30.14 2.01
C GLU A 408 -10.31 29.57 1.41
N PRO A 409 -11.39 29.38 2.20
CA PRO A 409 -11.43 29.59 3.65
C PRO A 409 -10.72 28.47 4.42
N LEU A 410 -10.03 28.78 5.53
CA LEU A 410 -9.43 27.77 6.42
C LEU A 410 -10.46 26.87 7.11
N SER A 411 -11.75 27.22 7.07
CA SER A 411 -12.84 26.32 7.45
C SER A 411 -12.98 25.11 6.50
N ARG A 412 -12.47 25.23 5.27
CA ARG A 412 -12.56 24.21 4.22
C ARG A 412 -11.19 23.67 3.78
N TYR A 413 -10.16 24.51 3.79
CA TYR A 413 -8.81 24.16 3.37
C TYR A 413 -7.85 24.13 4.58
N PRO A 414 -6.77 23.31 4.54
CA PRO A 414 -6.48 22.30 3.52
C PRO A 414 -7.45 21.12 3.54
N ASN A 415 -7.65 20.52 2.36
CA ASN A 415 -8.34 19.23 2.17
C ASN A 415 -7.62 18.41 1.09
N LEU A 416 -8.05 17.16 0.89
CA LEU A 416 -7.41 16.21 -0.01
C LEU A 416 -7.97 16.25 -1.44
N ASN A 417 -9.02 17.04 -1.69
CA ASN A 417 -9.61 17.19 -3.02
C ASN A 417 -8.65 17.89 -3.98
N GLY A 418 -8.43 17.25 -5.14
CA GLY A 418 -7.52 17.75 -6.17
C GLY A 418 -6.04 17.64 -5.82
N PHE A 419 -5.68 16.86 -4.78
CA PHE A 419 -4.28 16.60 -4.45
C PHE A 419 -3.72 15.45 -5.30
N SER A 420 -2.52 15.65 -5.88
CA SER A 420 -1.89 14.74 -6.87
C SER A 420 -1.82 13.27 -6.43
N GLN A 421 -1.64 13.03 -5.13
CA GLN A 421 -1.64 11.72 -4.48
C GLN A 421 -2.89 10.87 -4.77
N PHE A 422 -4.01 11.53 -5.06
CA PHE A 422 -5.28 10.88 -5.37
C PHE A 422 -5.47 10.67 -6.87
N GLY A 423 -4.45 10.92 -7.69
CA GLY A 423 -4.41 10.60 -9.10
C GLY A 423 -5.12 11.61 -10.00
N PHE A 424 -5.01 11.38 -11.31
CA PHE A 424 -5.32 12.35 -12.35
C PHE A 424 -6.53 11.96 -13.20
N GLY A 425 -7.27 12.97 -13.65
CA GLY A 425 -8.34 12.86 -14.65
C GLY A 425 -9.38 11.78 -14.35
N ARG A 426 -9.61 10.91 -15.34
CA ARG A 426 -10.63 9.85 -15.26
C ARG A 426 -10.32 8.79 -14.21
N ARG A 427 -9.10 8.73 -13.68
CA ARG A 427 -8.63 7.70 -12.74
C ARG A 427 -8.41 8.22 -11.32
N THR A 428 -8.86 9.44 -11.01
CA THR A 428 -8.82 9.99 -9.64
C THR A 428 -9.52 9.07 -8.63
N CYS A 429 -8.99 9.02 -7.41
CA CYS A 429 -9.49 8.22 -6.31
C CYS A 429 -10.95 8.57 -5.99
N GLN A 430 -11.77 7.55 -5.78
CA GLN A 430 -13.18 7.73 -5.38
C GLN A 430 -13.34 7.69 -3.85
N GLY A 431 -12.35 7.14 -3.13
CA GLY A 431 -12.38 6.97 -1.67
C GLY A 431 -11.88 8.17 -0.87
N ILE A 432 -11.70 9.35 -1.47
CA ILE A 432 -11.21 10.55 -0.76
C ILE A 432 -12.01 10.82 0.52
N PRO A 433 -13.36 10.77 0.53
CA PRO A 433 -14.11 11.03 1.76
C PRO A 433 -13.79 10.07 2.91
N VAL A 434 -13.61 8.77 2.60
CA VAL A 434 -13.20 7.76 3.60
C VAL A 434 -11.80 8.06 4.13
N VAL A 435 -10.86 8.40 3.24
CA VAL A 435 -9.48 8.74 3.64
C VAL A 435 -9.45 9.98 4.53
N GLU A 436 -10.21 11.03 4.19
CA GLU A 436 -10.27 12.24 5.01
C GLU A 436 -10.79 11.96 6.41
N GLN A 437 -11.91 11.24 6.52
CA GLN A 437 -12.54 10.97 7.82
C GLN A 437 -11.73 9.98 8.67
N ASP A 438 -11.21 8.89 8.07
CA ASP A 438 -10.39 7.91 8.80
C ASP A 438 -9.10 8.52 9.33
N LEU A 439 -8.38 9.30 8.52
CA LEU A 439 -7.15 9.95 8.96
C LEU A 439 -7.42 11.02 10.00
N PHE A 440 -8.52 11.75 9.88
CA PHE A 440 -8.93 12.72 10.89
C PHE A 440 -9.22 12.05 12.23
N MET A 441 -10.02 10.97 12.24
CA MET A 441 -10.35 10.25 13.46
C MET A 441 -9.13 9.57 14.08
N ALA A 442 -8.29 8.92 13.28
CA ALA A 442 -7.12 8.22 13.77
C ALA A 442 -6.01 9.17 14.25
N MET A 443 -5.58 10.13 13.42
CA MET A 443 -4.49 11.04 13.79
C MET A 443 -4.92 12.03 14.88
N GLY A 444 -6.14 12.57 14.78
CA GLY A 444 -6.71 13.44 15.81
C GLY A 444 -6.90 12.72 17.14
N GLY A 445 -7.40 11.48 17.11
CA GLY A 445 -7.52 10.65 18.31
C GLY A 445 -6.16 10.31 18.95
N LEU A 446 -5.15 9.97 18.14
CA LEU A 446 -3.80 9.71 18.64
C LEU A 446 -3.17 10.96 19.26
N ALA A 447 -3.27 12.11 18.59
CA ALA A 447 -2.79 13.39 19.11
C ALA A 447 -3.48 13.79 20.41
N TRP A 448 -4.80 13.58 20.48
CA TRP A 448 -5.60 13.87 21.66
C TRP A 448 -5.23 12.96 22.84
N ALA A 449 -5.07 11.65 22.62
CA ALA A 449 -4.87 10.68 23.70
C ALA A 449 -3.41 10.54 24.17
N PHE A 450 -2.43 10.69 23.27
CA PHE A 450 -1.05 10.24 23.54
C PHE A 450 0.03 11.25 23.15
N HIS A 451 1.17 11.17 23.86
CA HIS A 451 2.46 11.66 23.43
C HIS A 451 3.21 10.56 22.67
N VAL A 452 3.59 10.85 21.43
CA VAL A 452 4.44 9.98 20.61
C VAL A 452 5.88 10.42 20.79
N LEU A 453 6.73 9.55 21.37
CA LEU A 453 8.10 9.88 21.74
C LEU A 453 9.09 8.86 21.15
N PRO A 454 10.34 9.26 20.85
CA PRO A 454 11.40 8.31 20.57
C PRO A 454 11.61 7.29 21.70
N ARG A 455 12.07 6.09 21.33
CA ARG A 455 12.36 5.00 22.29
C ARG A 455 13.35 5.43 23.38
N THR A 456 14.39 6.17 23.03
CA THR A 456 15.43 6.63 23.98
C THR A 456 15.32 8.13 24.27
N LYS A 457 15.52 8.53 25.54
CA LYS A 457 15.48 9.94 25.99
C LYS A 457 16.60 10.80 25.37
N LYS A 458 17.75 10.18 25.09
CA LYS A 458 18.86 10.74 24.31
C LYS A 458 19.06 9.84 23.11
N PRO A 459 18.33 10.06 22.01
CA PRO A 459 18.71 9.42 20.78
C PRO A 459 20.15 9.84 20.42
N PRO A 460 21.07 8.91 20.10
CA PRO A 460 22.46 9.20 19.72
C PRO A 460 22.66 10.30 18.65
N TRP A 461 21.59 10.74 17.98
CA TRP A 461 21.55 11.61 16.80
C TRP A 461 21.00 13.03 17.08
N TRP A 462 20.90 13.48 18.35
CA TRP A 462 20.48 14.86 18.68
C TRP A 462 21.49 15.96 18.27
N ARG A 463 22.68 15.60 17.79
CA ARG A 463 23.70 16.53 17.27
C ARG A 463 23.91 16.33 15.75
N ARG A 464 23.12 17.03 14.91
CA ARG A 464 23.18 17.15 13.42
C ARG A 464 22.62 15.97 12.58
N PRO A 465 22.19 16.25 11.32
CA PRO A 465 20.80 16.11 10.80
C PRO A 465 20.25 14.67 10.79
N PRO A 466 18.92 14.44 10.65
CA PRO A 466 18.25 13.25 11.16
C PRO A 466 18.51 12.00 10.30
N SER A 467 19.66 11.35 10.49
CA SER A 467 19.84 9.94 10.13
C SER A 467 19.28 9.06 11.25
N LEU A 468 17.99 9.18 11.53
CA LEU A 468 17.29 8.12 12.25
C LEU A 468 17.26 6.93 11.30
N ARG A 469 17.73 5.76 11.76
CA ARG A 469 17.85 4.52 10.95
C ARG A 469 16.62 4.27 10.08
N TYR A 470 15.43 4.66 10.55
CA TYR A 470 14.13 4.42 9.91
C TYR A 470 13.51 5.61 9.16
N TRP A 471 14.17 6.77 9.10
CA TRP A 471 13.59 8.04 8.58
C TRP A 471 13.00 7.94 7.17
N ASN A 472 13.63 7.12 6.34
CA ASN A 472 13.29 6.90 4.95
C ASN A 472 13.25 5.42 4.60
N GLU A 473 13.20 4.50 5.56
CA GLU A 473 13.11 3.08 5.26
C GLU A 473 11.65 2.66 5.05
N PHE A 474 11.28 2.32 3.81
CA PHE A 474 9.93 1.91 3.43
C PHE A 474 9.89 0.51 2.82
N THR A 475 8.72 -0.12 2.88
CA THR A 475 8.44 -1.40 2.23
C THR A 475 8.44 -1.23 0.70
N PRO A 476 9.03 -2.15 -0.07
CA PRO A 476 9.09 -2.07 -1.54
C PRO A 476 7.78 -2.31 -2.34
N LEU A 477 6.64 -2.47 -1.67
CA LEU A 477 5.37 -2.77 -2.36
C LEU A 477 4.76 -1.50 -2.98
N LEU A 478 3.76 -1.68 -3.86
CA LEU A 478 3.01 -0.60 -4.50
C LEU A 478 2.48 0.42 -3.46
N ILE A 479 2.03 -0.08 -2.31
CA ILE A 479 1.73 0.74 -1.15
C ILE A 479 2.96 0.74 -0.24
N ALA A 480 3.69 1.85 -0.24
CA ALA A 480 4.84 2.06 0.60
C ALA A 480 4.38 2.34 2.03
N LYS A 481 4.87 1.55 3.00
CA LYS A 481 4.69 1.76 4.44
C LYS A 481 6.07 1.94 5.07
N PRO A 482 6.21 2.75 6.14
CA PRO A 482 7.44 2.74 6.92
C PRO A 482 7.78 1.31 7.37
N LYS A 483 9.05 0.92 7.35
CA LYS A 483 9.49 -0.31 8.01
C LYS A 483 9.21 -0.21 9.52
N PRO A 484 9.08 -1.36 10.23
CA PRO A 484 8.86 -1.34 11.67
C PRO A 484 9.88 -0.46 12.40
N PHE A 485 9.40 0.44 13.25
CA PHE A 485 10.25 1.32 14.03
C PHE A 485 9.78 1.38 15.49
N PRO A 486 10.70 1.46 16.47
CA PRO A 486 10.32 1.52 17.87
C PRO A 486 10.01 2.95 18.31
N PHE A 487 8.99 3.11 19.14
CA PHE A 487 8.59 4.37 19.75
C PHE A 487 7.97 4.12 21.13
N ARG A 488 7.74 5.20 21.89
CA ARG A 488 6.95 5.17 23.13
C ARG A 488 5.67 5.94 22.91
N LEU A 489 4.56 5.38 23.37
CA LEU A 489 3.25 6.01 23.38
C LEU A 489 2.86 6.23 24.84
N ILE A 490 2.81 7.49 25.28
CA ILE A 490 2.53 7.84 26.68
C ILE A 490 1.17 8.55 26.75
N PRO A 491 0.20 8.10 27.56
CA PRO A 491 -1.06 8.83 27.72
C PRO A 491 -0.83 10.26 28.18
N ARG A 492 -1.63 11.21 27.66
CA ARG A 492 -1.51 12.64 28.00
C ARG A 492 -2.20 13.02 29.32
N GLY A 493 -2.89 12.09 29.98
CA GLY A 493 -3.62 12.30 31.22
C GLY A 493 -4.49 11.11 31.59
N GLU A 494 -4.75 10.93 32.89
CA GLU A 494 -5.58 9.82 33.40
C GLU A 494 -7.04 9.96 32.97
N ASP A 495 -7.54 11.19 32.90
CA ASP A 495 -8.86 11.54 32.36
C ASP A 495 -9.06 10.99 30.95
N ARG A 496 -8.04 11.13 30.09
CA ARG A 496 -8.08 10.63 28.72
C ARG A 496 -8.03 9.11 28.67
N VAL A 497 -7.26 8.45 29.55
CA VAL A 497 -7.24 6.99 29.66
C VAL A 497 -8.62 6.44 30.02
N VAL A 498 -9.29 7.07 31.00
CA VAL A 498 -10.66 6.71 31.40
C VAL A 498 -11.63 6.89 30.23
N GLN A 499 -11.55 8.00 29.50
CA GLN A 499 -12.39 8.24 28.34
C GLN A 499 -12.13 7.26 27.18
N VAL A 500 -10.87 6.90 26.90
CA VAL A 500 -10.54 5.87 25.91
C VAL A 500 -11.13 4.52 26.30
N ARG A 501 -11.02 4.14 27.58
CA ARG A 501 -11.61 2.89 28.09
C ARG A 501 -13.14 2.90 27.99
N ARG A 502 -13.78 4.05 28.24
CA ARG A 502 -15.22 4.24 28.08
C ARG A 502 -15.63 4.06 26.61
N MET A 503 -14.99 4.79 25.68
CA MET A 503 -15.24 4.64 24.24
C MET A 503 -15.09 3.20 23.78
N PHE A 504 -14.03 2.50 24.23
CA PHE A 504 -13.81 1.08 23.96
C PHE A 504 -14.94 0.20 24.47
N THR A 505 -15.40 0.41 25.70
CA THR A 505 -16.44 -0.42 26.32
C THR A 505 -17.76 -0.26 25.59
N GLU A 506 -18.14 0.98 25.27
CA GLU A 506 -19.38 1.30 24.55
C GLU A 506 -19.41 0.62 23.17
N ILE A 507 -18.34 0.77 22.38
CA ILE A 507 -18.29 0.16 21.05
C ILE A 507 -18.14 -1.36 21.10
N ARG A 508 -17.34 -1.90 22.02
CA ARG A 508 -17.19 -3.35 22.19
C ARG A 508 -18.52 -4.00 22.52
N ASP A 509 -19.28 -3.43 23.44
CA ASP A 509 -20.57 -3.98 23.86
C ASP A 509 -21.62 -3.84 22.75
N TYR A 510 -21.62 -2.73 22.02
CA TYR A 510 -22.42 -2.58 20.81
C TYR A 510 -22.09 -3.67 19.78
N LEU A 511 -20.81 -3.85 19.44
CA LEU A 511 -20.40 -4.85 18.46
C LEU A 511 -20.64 -6.29 18.92
N HIS A 512 -20.54 -6.60 20.21
CA HIS A 512 -20.93 -7.92 20.71
C HIS A 512 -22.42 -8.19 20.57
N ARG A 513 -23.28 -7.17 20.77
CA ARG A 513 -24.72 -7.29 20.48
C ARG A 513 -24.97 -7.45 19.00
N GLU A 514 -24.31 -6.64 18.17
CA GLU A 514 -24.43 -6.71 16.71
C GLU A 514 -23.93 -8.06 16.18
N LYS A 515 -22.77 -8.57 16.62
CA LYS A 515 -22.24 -9.87 16.20
C LYS A 515 -23.17 -11.03 16.55
N ARG A 516 -23.80 -11.02 17.73
CA ARG A 516 -24.78 -12.05 18.10
C ARG A 516 -26.03 -12.02 17.21
N ARG A 517 -26.42 -10.83 16.77
CA ARG A 517 -27.64 -10.60 15.98
C ARG A 517 -27.39 -10.70 14.47
N TYR A 518 -26.17 -10.38 14.04
CA TYR A 518 -25.77 -10.01 12.69
C TYR A 518 -24.30 -10.40 12.38
N GLY A 519 -23.70 -11.38 13.04
CA GLY A 519 -22.34 -11.85 12.68
C GLY A 519 -22.32 -12.59 11.34
N VAL A 520 -21.25 -12.42 10.55
CA VAL A 520 -20.99 -13.27 9.37
C VAL A 520 -20.35 -14.57 9.84
N ASP A 521 -20.90 -15.72 9.44
CA ASP A 521 -20.22 -17.00 9.70
C ASP A 521 -19.02 -17.17 8.74
N LEU A 522 -17.84 -16.97 9.30
CA LEU A 522 -16.54 -17.08 8.64
C LEU A 522 -15.75 -18.31 9.10
N ALA A 523 -16.29 -19.14 10.01
CA ALA A 523 -15.59 -20.34 10.49
C ALA A 523 -15.14 -21.27 9.35
N PRO A 524 -15.92 -21.46 8.26
CA PRO A 524 -15.49 -22.27 7.12
C PRO A 524 -14.31 -21.70 6.33
N LEU A 525 -13.90 -20.47 6.59
CA LEU A 525 -12.76 -19.82 5.93
C LEU A 525 -11.50 -19.80 6.80
N ALA A 526 -11.59 -20.10 8.10
CA ALA A 526 -10.47 -20.01 9.04
C ALA A 526 -9.27 -20.88 8.60
N GLY A 527 -9.50 -22.16 8.27
CA GLY A 527 -8.43 -23.05 7.81
C GLY A 527 -7.79 -22.62 6.48
N SER A 528 -8.56 -21.99 5.57
CA SER A 528 -8.00 -21.42 4.33
C SER A 528 -7.15 -20.19 4.61
N MET A 529 -7.54 -19.37 5.59
CA MET A 529 -6.79 -18.20 6.01
C MET A 529 -5.47 -18.62 6.67
N ASP A 530 -5.48 -19.60 7.56
CA ASP A 530 -4.27 -20.10 8.22
C ASP A 530 -3.26 -20.66 7.21
N ALA A 531 -3.74 -21.44 6.23
CA ALA A 531 -2.91 -21.94 5.14
C ALA A 531 -2.31 -20.79 4.29
N LEU A 532 -3.13 -19.78 3.94
CA LEU A 532 -2.65 -18.61 3.19
C LEU A 532 -1.58 -17.85 3.98
N VAL A 533 -1.80 -17.61 5.28
CA VAL A 533 -0.86 -16.90 6.15
C VAL A 533 0.47 -17.65 6.26
N GLN A 534 0.46 -18.98 6.32
CA GLN A 534 1.67 -19.81 6.31
C GLN A 534 2.45 -19.71 4.98
N GLU A 535 1.75 -19.61 3.85
CA GLU A 535 2.36 -19.44 2.52
C GLU A 535 2.82 -17.99 2.22
N MET A 536 2.32 -17.03 2.98
CA MET A 536 2.73 -15.63 2.88
C MET A 536 4.13 -15.48 3.49
N ASP A 537 5.17 -15.72 2.67
CA ASP A 537 6.53 -15.36 3.06
C ASP A 537 6.56 -13.85 3.34
N CYS A 538 6.71 -13.50 4.62
CA CYS A 538 6.93 -12.14 5.06
C CYS A 538 8.27 -11.64 4.54
N ARG A 539 9.17 -12.52 4.08
CA ARG A 539 10.41 -12.15 3.39
C ARG A 539 10.18 -12.25 1.88
N GLY A 540 10.45 -11.17 1.15
CA GLY A 540 10.29 -11.16 -0.30
C GLY A 540 11.25 -12.06 -1.05
N PRO A 541 11.18 -12.06 -2.40
CA PRO A 541 12.14 -12.78 -3.25
C PRO A 541 13.60 -12.39 -2.96
N TYR A 542 13.83 -11.25 -2.30
CA TYR A 542 15.13 -10.74 -1.86
C TYR A 542 15.43 -10.92 -0.36
N GLY A 543 14.61 -11.65 0.39
CA GLY A 543 14.76 -11.80 1.84
C GLY A 543 14.35 -10.56 2.66
N VAL A 544 13.70 -9.57 2.03
CA VAL A 544 13.25 -8.31 2.66
C VAL A 544 11.97 -8.56 3.44
N ASP A 545 11.99 -8.30 4.75
CA ASP A 545 10.81 -8.41 5.60
C ASP A 545 9.78 -7.31 5.25
N TRP A 546 8.62 -7.73 4.72
CA TRP A 546 7.47 -6.90 4.41
C TRP A 546 6.60 -6.62 5.67
N GLY A 547 6.84 -7.37 6.75
CA GLY A 547 6.40 -7.07 8.11
C GLY A 547 4.90 -7.19 8.37
N THR A 548 4.26 -8.30 7.97
CA THR A 548 2.79 -8.42 8.02
C THR A 548 2.21 -9.56 8.84
N THR A 549 2.96 -10.17 9.77
CA THR A 549 2.32 -11.11 10.71
C THR A 549 2.77 -10.87 12.15
N GLY A 550 1.77 -10.74 13.03
CA GLY A 550 1.87 -10.60 14.48
C GLY A 550 2.43 -11.83 15.22
N ARG A 551 3.43 -12.49 14.65
CA ARG A 551 4.46 -13.16 15.45
C ARG A 551 5.74 -12.39 15.25
N ALA A 552 5.78 -11.17 15.79
CA ALA A 552 7.07 -10.71 16.29
C ALA A 552 7.56 -11.85 17.20
N CYS A 553 8.76 -12.37 16.94
CA CYS A 553 9.45 -13.11 17.97
C CYS A 553 9.36 -12.22 19.22
N LEU A 554 8.60 -12.67 20.23
CA LEU A 554 8.50 -12.01 21.52
C LEU A 554 9.91 -11.99 22.08
N LEU A 555 10.60 -10.89 21.82
CA LEU A 555 11.77 -10.48 22.58
C LEU A 555 11.21 -9.57 23.65
N ASP A 556 10.68 -10.19 24.70
CA ASP A 556 10.63 -9.52 25.99
C ASP A 556 12.08 -9.25 26.38
N ILE A 557 12.41 -7.97 26.48
CA ILE A 557 13.68 -7.50 27.02
C ILE A 557 13.29 -6.85 28.33
N ASP A 558 13.55 -7.54 29.44
CA ASP A 558 13.42 -6.96 30.77
C ASP A 558 14.28 -5.68 30.88
N GLY A 559 13.84 -4.78 31.75
CA GLY A 559 14.28 -3.38 31.88
C GLY A 559 15.76 -3.13 32.18
N ASP A 560 16.61 -4.16 32.21
CA ASP A 560 18.05 -4.10 32.45
C ASP A 560 18.92 -4.70 31.31
N GLY A 561 18.30 -5.22 30.23
CA GLY A 561 18.97 -5.45 28.95
C GLY A 561 20.09 -6.50 28.91
N THR A 562 20.10 -7.50 29.80
CA THR A 562 21.26 -8.43 29.90
C THR A 562 20.99 -9.94 29.77
N ARG A 563 19.75 -10.44 29.64
CA ARG A 563 19.53 -11.89 29.38
C ARG A 563 18.39 -12.18 28.40
N LEU A 564 18.65 -13.10 27.46
CA LEU A 564 17.72 -13.68 26.50
C LEU A 564 17.14 -14.97 27.10
N HIS A 565 15.84 -15.02 27.35
CA HIS A 565 15.12 -16.27 27.65
C HIS A 565 14.38 -16.75 26.39
N LEU A 566 14.67 -17.99 25.97
CA LEU A 566 13.98 -18.68 24.88
C LEU A 566 13.02 -19.68 25.51
N ASP A 567 11.73 -19.34 25.60
CA ASP A 567 10.69 -20.33 25.91
C ASP A 567 10.07 -20.88 24.61
N SER A 568 10.53 -22.05 24.21
CA SER A 568 9.81 -22.95 23.30
C SER A 568 10.01 -24.38 23.79
N PRO A 569 8.95 -25.16 24.04
CA PRO A 569 9.09 -26.53 24.55
C PRO A 569 9.28 -27.49 23.37
N LEU A 570 10.51 -27.61 22.86
CA LEU A 570 10.90 -28.74 22.00
C LEU A 570 12.35 -29.15 22.29
N LEU A 571 12.46 -30.23 23.07
CA LEU A 571 13.52 -31.25 23.11
C LEU A 571 14.94 -30.80 23.52
N ALA A 572 15.26 -31.11 24.77
CA ALA A 572 16.59 -31.23 25.32
C ALA A 572 17.41 -32.32 24.59
N PHE A 573 18.63 -32.00 24.17
CA PHE A 573 19.72 -32.97 24.02
C PHE A 573 21.09 -32.27 23.95
N GLU A 574 21.94 -32.49 24.95
CA GLU A 574 23.40 -32.34 24.95
C GLU A 574 23.96 -33.26 26.05
N PRO A 575 25.25 -33.67 26.05
CA PRO A 575 26.23 -33.90 24.96
C PRO A 575 26.96 -35.29 25.22
N PRO A 576 28.18 -35.68 24.73
CA PRO A 576 29.47 -34.96 24.91
C PRO A 576 30.55 -35.09 23.78
N GLY A 577 31.42 -34.07 23.70
CA GLY A 577 32.88 -34.26 23.55
C GLY A 577 33.51 -34.14 22.16
N PHE A 578 34.17 -33.00 21.87
CA PHE A 578 35.50 -32.98 21.21
C PHE A 578 36.20 -31.60 21.32
N ARG A 579 37.49 -31.61 21.69
CA ARG A 579 38.38 -30.43 21.79
C ARG A 579 38.87 -29.97 20.40
N PRO A 580 39.27 -28.70 20.21
CA PRO A 580 39.76 -28.21 18.91
C PRO A 580 41.27 -28.46 18.73
N PRO A 581 41.76 -28.65 17.49
CA PRO A 581 43.17 -28.40 17.19
C PRO A 581 43.40 -27.29 16.15
N ARG A 582 44.25 -26.35 16.58
CA ARG A 582 45.38 -25.64 15.91
C ARG A 582 45.35 -25.41 14.37
N ARG A 583 45.57 -24.13 13.99
CA ARG A 583 46.17 -23.65 12.71
C ARG A 583 47.56 -24.28 12.48
N PRO A 584 48.11 -24.46 11.25
CA PRO A 584 48.42 -23.41 10.24
C PRO A 584 48.19 -23.90 8.76
N ARG A 585 48.36 -23.18 7.63
CA ARG A 585 49.42 -22.28 7.11
C ARG A 585 48.88 -21.39 5.98
N ARG A 586 49.55 -20.25 5.76
CA ARG A 586 49.43 -19.34 4.60
C ARG A 586 49.84 -20.02 3.30
N ILE A 587 49.06 -19.81 2.23
CA ILE A 587 49.54 -19.63 0.86
C ILE A 587 48.67 -18.53 0.22
N GLY A 588 49.29 -17.41 -0.17
CA GLY A 588 48.85 -16.60 -1.31
C GLY A 588 49.90 -16.75 -2.43
N PRO A 589 49.80 -16.07 -3.59
CA PRO A 589 48.82 -15.04 -3.96
C PRO A 589 48.22 -15.24 -5.38
N ARG A 590 47.10 -14.55 -5.69
CA ARG A 590 46.96 -13.69 -6.88
C ARG A 590 45.57 -13.03 -6.92
N SER A 591 45.61 -11.76 -7.26
CA SER A 591 44.59 -10.71 -7.24
C SER A 591 43.24 -11.07 -7.89
N LEU A 592 42.17 -10.99 -7.08
CA LEU A 592 40.78 -10.75 -7.52
C LEU A 592 40.35 -9.28 -7.24
N LEU A 593 41.34 -8.41 -7.05
CA LEU A 593 41.17 -6.97 -6.87
C LEU A 593 41.40 -6.31 -8.22
N ASP A 594 40.39 -6.35 -9.07
CA ASP A 594 40.06 -5.34 -10.10
C ASP A 594 38.78 -5.75 -10.84
N ILE A 595 37.75 -6.10 -10.06
CA ILE A 595 36.40 -6.23 -10.58
C ILE A 595 35.71 -4.89 -10.35
N PRO A 596 35.35 -4.13 -11.41
CA PRO A 596 34.62 -2.87 -11.28
C PRO A 596 33.39 -3.05 -10.40
N GLU A 597 33.05 -2.06 -9.59
CA GLU A 597 31.92 -2.11 -8.65
C GLU A 597 30.59 -2.53 -9.34
N LYS A 598 30.43 -2.17 -10.62
CA LYS A 598 29.34 -2.58 -11.50
C LYS A 598 29.29 -4.11 -11.75
N VAL A 599 30.44 -4.76 -11.89
CA VAL A 599 30.54 -6.21 -12.09
C VAL A 599 30.29 -6.93 -10.75
N ARG A 600 30.70 -6.37 -9.61
CA ARG A 600 30.26 -6.89 -8.29
C ARG A 600 28.75 -6.76 -8.09
N CYS A 601 28.14 -5.66 -8.52
CA CYS A 601 26.69 -5.48 -8.44
C CYS A 601 25.94 -6.46 -9.36
N LEU A 602 26.44 -6.70 -10.58
CA LEU A 602 25.94 -7.76 -11.47
C LEU A 602 26.09 -9.15 -10.86
N PHE A 603 27.22 -9.48 -10.22
CA PHE A 603 27.36 -10.74 -9.48
C PHE A 603 26.46 -10.80 -8.25
N GLN A 604 26.18 -9.68 -7.58
CA GLN A 604 25.26 -9.61 -6.45
C GLN A 604 23.81 -9.81 -6.92
N GLN A 605 23.39 -9.16 -8.00
CA GLN A 605 22.07 -9.28 -8.61
C GLN A 605 21.88 -10.64 -9.28
N ALA A 606 22.89 -11.19 -9.94
CA ALA A 606 22.91 -12.56 -10.42
C ALA A 606 22.91 -13.55 -9.26
N ARG A 607 23.62 -13.31 -8.15
CA ARG A 607 23.53 -14.13 -6.94
C ARG A 607 22.20 -13.97 -6.22
N CYS A 608 21.54 -12.82 -6.31
CA CYS A 608 20.20 -12.56 -5.77
C CYS A 608 19.13 -13.21 -6.66
N PHE A 609 19.27 -13.14 -7.98
CA PHE A 609 18.47 -13.86 -8.96
C PHE A 609 18.66 -15.37 -8.80
N ILE A 610 19.90 -15.85 -8.70
CA ILE A 610 20.23 -17.24 -8.40
C ILE A 610 19.79 -17.61 -6.99
N LYS A 611 19.76 -16.71 -5.99
CA LYS A 611 19.22 -17.00 -4.65
C LYS A 611 17.71 -17.05 -4.63
N ALA A 612 17.01 -16.13 -5.29
CA ALA A 612 15.55 -16.14 -5.47
C ALA A 612 15.14 -17.38 -6.27
N PHE A 613 15.84 -17.66 -7.37
CA PHE A 613 15.71 -18.89 -8.15
C PHE A 613 16.15 -20.13 -7.37
N ARG A 614 17.14 -20.05 -6.45
CA ARG A 614 17.52 -21.18 -5.57
C ARG A 614 16.48 -21.47 -4.50
N ARG A 615 15.89 -20.43 -3.93
CA ARG A 615 14.97 -20.50 -2.78
C ARG A 615 13.54 -20.80 -3.22
N GLU A 616 13.10 -20.26 -4.35
CA GLU A 616 11.76 -20.48 -4.91
C GLU A 616 11.75 -21.46 -6.11
N GLY A 617 12.86 -21.62 -6.84
CA GLY A 617 12.96 -22.44 -8.05
C GLY A 617 13.77 -23.74 -7.95
N LEU A 618 14.83 -23.83 -7.13
CA LEU A 618 15.64 -25.06 -6.98
C LEU A 618 15.13 -26.00 -5.89
N GLY A 619 14.34 -25.54 -4.92
CA GLY A 619 13.56 -26.45 -4.06
C GLY A 619 12.62 -27.34 -4.88
N PHE A 620 11.97 -26.74 -5.87
CA PHE A 620 11.11 -27.40 -6.86
C PHE A 620 11.86 -28.37 -7.78
N LEU A 621 13.08 -28.01 -8.22
CA LEU A 621 13.91 -28.92 -9.02
C LEU A 621 14.47 -30.09 -8.18
N ARG A 622 14.64 -29.92 -6.86
CA ARG A 622 15.08 -31.00 -5.95
C ARG A 622 13.97 -32.02 -5.69
N GLU A 623 12.72 -31.59 -5.50
CA GLU A 623 11.56 -32.48 -5.32
C GLU A 623 11.21 -33.27 -6.61
N ILE A 624 11.30 -32.64 -7.78
CA ILE A 624 11.16 -33.34 -9.07
C ILE A 624 12.30 -34.34 -9.31
N TRP A 625 13.48 -34.06 -8.74
CA TRP A 625 14.70 -34.84 -8.92
C TRP A 625 14.77 -36.09 -8.02
N GLU A 626 14.30 -35.99 -6.77
CA GLU A 626 14.13 -37.17 -5.88
C GLU A 626 13.11 -38.16 -6.45
N ALA A 627 12.15 -37.68 -7.25
CA ALA A 627 11.17 -38.52 -7.93
C ALA A 627 11.67 -39.24 -9.20
N ARG A 628 12.85 -38.89 -9.78
CA ARG A 628 13.24 -39.38 -11.13
C ARG A 628 14.70 -39.83 -11.36
N GLY A 629 15.56 -39.85 -10.35
CA GLY A 629 16.72 -40.76 -10.29
C GLY A 629 17.75 -40.78 -11.46
N ASN A 630 18.03 -39.68 -12.18
CA ASN A 630 18.99 -39.72 -13.30
C ASN A 630 20.02 -38.57 -13.30
N ARG A 631 21.28 -38.90 -12.97
CA ARG A 631 22.39 -37.96 -12.68
C ARG A 631 23.04 -37.30 -13.91
N ARG A 632 22.90 -37.86 -15.12
CA ARG A 632 23.69 -37.43 -16.31
C ARG A 632 23.16 -36.19 -17.03
N GLN A 633 21.85 -35.87 -16.92
CA GLN A 633 21.28 -34.67 -17.55
C GLN A 633 21.55 -33.37 -16.76
N TYR A 634 21.78 -33.47 -15.45
CA TYR A 634 22.08 -32.33 -14.57
C TYR A 634 23.39 -31.62 -14.96
N VAL A 635 24.45 -32.38 -15.25
CA VAL A 635 25.76 -31.80 -15.65
C VAL A 635 25.66 -31.04 -16.97
N ARG A 636 24.81 -31.49 -17.90
CA ARG A 636 24.57 -30.79 -19.18
C ARG A 636 23.68 -29.55 -19.03
N MET A 637 22.66 -29.59 -18.19
CA MET A 637 21.75 -28.46 -17.98
C MET A 637 22.38 -27.34 -17.14
N VAL A 638 23.19 -27.69 -16.14
CA VAL A 638 23.95 -26.73 -15.30
C VAL A 638 25.17 -26.16 -16.02
N SER A 639 25.69 -26.81 -17.06
CA SER A 639 26.76 -26.26 -17.89
C SER A 639 26.24 -25.34 -19.01
N PHE A 640 24.93 -25.28 -19.23
CA PHE A 640 24.28 -24.43 -20.25
C PHE A 640 23.63 -23.17 -19.65
N MET A 641 23.35 -23.16 -18.35
CA MET A 641 22.91 -21.99 -17.56
C MET A 641 24.09 -21.35 -16.85
#